data_AF-A0A0W0XMI0-F1
#
_entry.id   AF-A0A0W0XMI0-F1
#
_cell.length_a   1.000
_cell.length_b   1.000
_cell.length_c   1.000
_cell.angle_alpha   90.00
_cell.angle_beta   90.00
_cell.angle_gamma   90.00
#
_symmetry.space_group_name_H-M   'P 1'
#
loop_
_entity.id
_entity.type
_entity.pdbx_description
1 polymer ?
#
loop_
_entity_poly.entity_id
_entity_poly.type
_entity_poly.pdbx_seq_one_letter_code
_entity_poly.pdbx_strand_id
1 'polypeptide(L)'
;MGKETQLQNQDLGEMAERSSRTRKEQHLNAGERVNSAFKWLSEAKGTHSRQTRMKEQLIENYRSVCHDADSQFDPLINEKQQQLLQIESEHQQLTMKIETLALQIKSRKKHLSVAKERLNEFHERLGSDKGLYMPADIPADELQTYLECTNPKMTAAIDSVYENQRRGKAYLGFNRHNLHQHWLYYTTFFQATEAEEDLFDLLGYFKEKLKWIDYELSSCESEGVLEQNTQDGELATEKHLATSFLPKENLWTMKADERRCLKREEDISKTHETTLKENQALLQAKALVLEPSQRSIEAMEKRLLQSQYTLQLACCEHQQAQLALTVLKMESSLLDLAEKADGPLKLFQELKTKEPHEAFQCFLNKTASEVNAGINAVALITSRSSFHDLSLSELAAALEQGRIKQTKNLHSLADSCRKAAPDPQLNGFQDKLLAEFECLQEKASCLTASTNKTVQQLQAMSDLMRLMKQRQAIEIVLTRVANDDSTQEPALRVGELQPLLTATINLLGEMEKRSDPTVVCHSKQLRQAALLIESHLERYQSADDLLQLTRQQQSIVQTLHIVSSEEIVESNPEARISELIALSLNTATVLEATKNNKNRNVASKRVELDTLVSQLKSHLTRYEEENDRREALLLLQDCNALMGRFNQHSNRTGLYEAYEAFFGNARVERLLQRLKSRQSMPLVENLLSKVSAMAVQRDILAPETSEERLLFGEAPPSSPLAPTRPEPVKTTGGITISPYLQRLDNYLAERSRTYHVKDKISQWTCSLFACTGYRSDKERRTRYIFDLKSEIDLYQKEPTPINYQSLIACLDQGIQHFSPRASAGKGYEKSLRAQLETLKRQLPVPADPDLDPADLNRSSLKG
;
A
#
# COMPACT_ATOMS: atom_id res chain seq x y z
N MET A 1 42.88 52.17 37.25
CA MET A 1 42.60 50.83 36.69
C MET A 1 41.33 50.17 37.22
N GLY A 2 40.91 50.34 38.49
CA GLY A 2 39.65 49.72 38.98
C GLY A 2 38.33 50.38 38.54
N LYS A 3 38.33 51.68 38.20
CA LYS A 3 37.11 52.43 37.82
C LYS A 3 36.68 52.21 36.36
N GLU A 4 37.61 51.97 35.43
CA GLU A 4 37.30 51.72 34.01
C GLU A 4 36.67 50.34 33.80
N THR A 5 37.12 49.31 34.52
CA THR A 5 36.50 47.97 34.52
C THR A 5 35.11 47.95 35.16
N GLN A 6 34.81 48.85 36.10
CA GLN A 6 33.47 48.98 36.68
C GLN A 6 32.48 49.62 35.71
N LEU A 7 32.91 50.65 34.96
CA LEU A 7 32.10 51.30 33.92
C LEU A 7 31.82 50.35 32.74
N GLN A 8 32.82 49.58 32.28
CA GLN A 8 32.63 48.59 31.21
C GLN A 8 31.65 47.46 31.58
N ASN A 9 31.68 47.00 32.83
CA ASN A 9 30.76 45.96 33.29
C ASN A 9 29.32 46.49 33.49
N GLN A 10 29.15 47.78 33.79
CA GLN A 10 27.83 48.42 33.86
C GLN A 10 27.18 48.56 32.48
N ASP A 11 27.94 48.98 31.46
CA ASP A 11 27.45 49.10 30.08
C ASP A 11 27.04 47.74 29.47
N LEU A 12 27.78 46.68 29.77
CA LEU A 12 27.45 45.31 29.32
C LEU A 12 26.14 44.79 29.95
N GLY A 13 25.92 45.09 31.24
CA GLY A 13 24.67 44.74 31.94
C GLY A 13 23.46 45.46 31.36
N GLU A 14 23.59 46.76 31.05
CA GLU A 14 22.52 47.52 30.41
C GLU A 14 22.20 47.03 28.99
N MET A 15 23.21 46.65 28.20
CA MET A 15 23.00 46.08 26.87
C MET A 15 22.27 44.72 26.92
N ALA A 16 22.62 43.85 27.88
CA ALA A 16 21.95 42.57 28.06
C ALA A 16 20.48 42.74 28.49
N GLU A 17 20.20 43.68 29.40
CA GLU A 17 18.83 44.01 29.80
C GLU A 17 18.00 44.58 28.64
N ARG A 18 18.58 45.50 27.85
CA ARG A 18 17.90 46.04 26.67
C ARG A 18 17.58 44.92 25.67
N SER A 19 18.54 44.04 25.37
CA SER A 19 18.33 42.86 24.52
C SER A 19 17.21 41.95 25.03
N SER A 20 17.18 41.66 26.34
CA SER A 20 16.11 40.84 26.95
C SER A 20 14.74 41.48 26.82
N ARG A 21 14.63 42.80 27.02
CA ARG A 21 13.37 43.55 26.87
C ARG A 21 12.89 43.53 25.43
N THR A 22 13.77 43.79 24.46
CA THR A 22 13.41 43.75 23.03
C THR A 22 12.92 42.35 22.60
N ARG A 23 13.55 41.28 23.11
CA ARG A 23 13.09 39.90 22.87
C ARG A 23 11.68 39.64 23.40
N LYS A 24 11.37 40.11 24.62
CA LYS A 24 10.03 39.98 25.21
C LYS A 24 8.97 40.75 24.43
N GLU A 25 9.29 41.95 23.96
CA GLU A 25 8.40 42.74 23.10
C GLU A 25 8.12 42.03 21.76
N GLN A 26 9.16 41.47 21.12
CA GLN A 26 8.99 40.70 19.88
C GLN A 26 8.09 39.47 20.07
N HIS A 27 8.24 38.75 21.19
CA HIS A 27 7.37 37.63 21.54
C HIS A 27 5.91 38.06 21.73
N LEU A 28 5.70 39.19 22.40
CA LEU A 28 4.37 39.72 22.66
C LEU A 28 3.69 40.15 21.34
N ASN A 29 4.41 40.89 20.49
CA ASN A 29 3.94 41.28 19.17
C ASN A 29 3.62 40.08 18.28
N ALA A 30 4.44 39.02 18.31
CA ALA A 30 4.18 37.80 17.57
C ALA A 30 2.94 37.05 18.12
N GLY A 31 2.74 37.05 19.43
CA GLY A 31 1.52 36.53 20.07
C GLY A 31 0.26 37.29 19.67
N GLU A 32 0.32 38.62 19.65
CA GLU A 32 -0.78 39.49 19.18
C GLU A 32 -1.12 39.23 17.72
N ARG A 33 -0.10 39.00 16.88
CA ARG A 33 -0.29 38.64 15.47
C ARG A 33 -1.00 37.28 15.32
N VAL A 34 -0.62 36.27 16.10
CA VAL A 34 -1.31 34.96 16.11
C VAL A 34 -2.78 35.13 16.48
N ASN A 35 -3.07 35.93 17.51
CA ASN A 35 -4.43 36.20 17.96
C ASN A 35 -5.25 36.97 16.91
N SER A 36 -4.64 37.96 16.26
CA SER A 36 -5.27 38.73 15.19
C SER A 36 -5.60 37.85 13.98
N ALA A 37 -4.66 37.00 13.56
CA ALA A 37 -4.87 36.04 12.48
C ALA A 37 -5.92 34.98 12.84
N PHE A 38 -5.97 34.53 14.10
CA PHE A 38 -7.01 33.63 14.58
C PHE A 38 -8.40 34.28 14.55
N LYS A 39 -8.50 35.55 14.96
CA LYS A 39 -9.75 36.32 14.90
C LYS A 39 -10.24 36.43 13.45
N TRP A 40 -9.35 36.79 12.52
CA TRP A 40 -9.69 36.84 11.10
C TRP A 40 -10.13 35.47 10.55
N LEU A 41 -9.45 34.39 10.93
CA LEU A 41 -9.85 33.03 10.58
C LEU A 41 -11.26 32.68 11.09
N SER A 42 -11.57 33.04 12.33
CA SER A 42 -12.90 32.81 12.93
C SER A 42 -13.98 33.59 12.17
N GLU A 43 -13.72 34.86 11.85
CA GLU A 43 -14.62 35.70 11.06
C GLU A 43 -14.82 35.15 9.64
N ALA A 44 -13.75 34.72 8.97
CA ALA A 44 -13.80 34.10 7.65
C ALA A 44 -14.60 32.78 7.66
N LYS A 45 -14.44 31.96 8.71
CA LYS A 45 -15.21 30.71 8.88
C LYS A 45 -16.69 31.00 9.12
N GLY A 46 -16.99 32.02 9.92
CA GLY A 46 -18.35 32.46 10.21
C GLY A 46 -19.05 33.08 8.98
N THR A 47 -18.32 33.82 8.14
CA THR A 47 -18.86 34.37 6.89
C THR A 47 -19.09 33.28 5.85
N HIS A 48 -18.13 32.38 5.63
CA HIS A 48 -18.30 31.22 4.75
C HIS A 48 -19.52 30.38 5.15
N SER A 49 -19.64 30.02 6.44
CA SER A 49 -20.77 29.22 6.94
C SER A 49 -22.12 29.92 6.73
N ARG A 50 -22.18 31.25 6.93
CA ARG A 50 -23.40 32.04 6.67
C ARG A 50 -23.76 32.04 5.18
N GLN A 51 -22.78 32.21 4.30
CA GLN A 51 -23.00 32.19 2.85
C GLN A 51 -23.42 30.81 2.34
N THR A 52 -22.87 29.71 2.87
CA THR A 52 -23.31 28.34 2.55
C THR A 52 -24.79 28.15 2.89
N ARG A 53 -25.21 28.55 4.10
CA ARG A 53 -26.62 28.48 4.51
C ARG A 53 -27.53 29.34 3.63
N MET A 54 -27.10 30.56 3.28
CA MET A 54 -27.88 31.41 2.37
C MET A 54 -27.99 30.80 0.97
N LYS A 55 -26.94 30.16 0.45
CA LYS A 55 -27.01 29.43 -0.83
C LYS A 55 -28.00 28.28 -0.76
N GLU A 56 -27.98 27.48 0.31
CA GLU A 56 -28.93 26.38 0.52
C GLU A 56 -30.38 26.91 0.56
N GLN A 57 -30.63 28.01 1.27
CA GLN A 57 -31.95 28.66 1.30
C GLN A 57 -32.39 29.14 -0.10
N LEU A 58 -31.49 29.72 -0.89
CA LEU A 58 -31.82 30.14 -2.25
C LEU A 58 -32.07 28.96 -3.19
N ILE A 59 -31.35 27.85 -3.04
CA ILE A 59 -31.61 26.62 -3.80
C ILE A 59 -33.00 26.08 -3.46
N GLU A 60 -33.37 26.08 -2.18
CA GLU A 60 -34.69 25.62 -1.77
C GLU A 60 -35.80 26.55 -2.27
N ASN A 61 -35.60 27.87 -2.19
CA ASN A 61 -36.51 28.84 -2.80
C ASN A 61 -36.61 28.64 -4.31
N TYR A 62 -35.50 28.37 -5.00
CA TYR A 62 -35.49 28.10 -6.44
C TYR A 62 -36.28 26.83 -6.77
N ARG A 63 -36.15 25.76 -5.97
CA ARG A 63 -36.96 24.54 -6.13
C ARG A 63 -38.45 24.83 -5.99
N SER A 64 -38.83 25.64 -5.00
CA SER A 64 -40.22 26.08 -4.84
C SER A 64 -40.70 26.87 -6.06
N VAL A 65 -39.90 27.83 -6.54
CA VAL A 65 -40.26 28.63 -7.73
C VAL A 65 -40.32 27.77 -8.99
N CYS A 66 -39.45 26.76 -9.14
CA CYS A 66 -39.56 25.76 -10.20
C CYS A 66 -40.87 24.99 -10.10
N HIS A 67 -41.22 24.50 -8.91
CA HIS A 67 -42.47 23.78 -8.71
C HIS A 67 -43.70 24.65 -9.05
N ASP A 68 -43.70 25.90 -8.61
CA ASP A 68 -44.77 26.86 -8.92
C ASP A 68 -44.83 27.14 -10.43
N ALA A 69 -43.68 27.36 -11.09
CA ALA A 69 -43.61 27.57 -12.53
C ALA A 69 -44.06 26.33 -13.33
N ASP A 70 -43.65 25.14 -12.92
CA ASP A 70 -44.08 23.87 -13.52
C ASP A 70 -45.61 23.73 -13.37
N SER A 71 -46.16 23.99 -12.18
CA SER A 71 -47.60 23.91 -11.93
C SER A 71 -48.43 24.90 -12.75
N GLN A 72 -47.89 26.09 -13.04
CA GLN A 72 -48.58 27.14 -13.79
C GLN A 72 -48.45 26.97 -15.31
N PHE A 73 -47.26 26.64 -15.81
CA PHE A 73 -46.95 26.65 -17.24
C PHE A 73 -47.02 25.27 -17.90
N ASP A 74 -46.64 24.19 -17.22
CA ASP A 74 -46.64 22.85 -17.83
C ASP A 74 -48.03 22.38 -18.28
N PRO A 75 -49.15 22.59 -17.55
CA PRO A 75 -50.45 22.19 -18.07
C PRO A 75 -50.80 22.94 -19.37
N LEU A 76 -50.48 24.24 -19.46
CA LEU A 76 -50.74 25.07 -20.64
C LEU A 76 -49.85 24.68 -21.82
N ILE A 77 -48.56 24.43 -21.56
CA ILE A 77 -47.60 23.96 -22.57
C ILE A 77 -48.04 22.59 -23.09
N ASN A 78 -48.42 21.66 -22.21
CA ASN A 78 -48.89 20.33 -22.60
C ASN A 78 -50.19 20.40 -23.41
N GLU A 79 -51.13 21.26 -23.02
CA GLU A 79 -52.36 21.50 -23.79
C GLU A 79 -52.03 22.00 -25.21
N LYS A 80 -51.14 23.00 -25.34
CA LYS A 80 -50.72 23.53 -26.64
C LYS A 80 -49.94 22.52 -27.48
N GLN A 81 -49.12 21.68 -26.85
CA GLN A 81 -48.45 20.57 -27.53
C GLN A 81 -49.43 19.52 -28.04
N GLN A 82 -50.46 19.18 -27.25
CA GLN A 82 -51.53 18.27 -27.69
C GLN A 82 -52.32 18.86 -28.86
N GLN A 83 -52.63 20.17 -28.83
CA GLN A 83 -53.27 20.87 -29.93
C GLN A 83 -52.41 20.82 -31.21
N LEU A 84 -51.10 21.05 -31.10
CA LEU A 84 -50.19 20.93 -32.25
C LEU A 84 -50.18 19.52 -32.84
N LEU A 85 -50.12 18.48 -32.01
CA LEU A 85 -50.18 17.08 -32.48
C LEU A 85 -51.49 16.76 -33.20
N GLN A 86 -52.61 17.28 -32.71
CA GLN A 86 -53.92 17.13 -33.38
C GLN A 86 -53.93 17.83 -34.73
N ILE A 87 -53.47 19.09 -34.79
CA ILE A 87 -53.37 19.88 -36.03
C ILE A 87 -52.46 19.20 -37.05
N GLU A 88 -51.30 18.68 -36.63
CA GLU A 88 -50.39 17.92 -37.50
C GLU A 88 -51.06 16.66 -38.07
N SER A 89 -51.83 15.93 -37.25
CA SER A 89 -52.56 14.75 -37.72
C SER A 89 -53.67 15.10 -38.71
N GLU A 90 -54.38 16.21 -38.50
CA GLU A 90 -55.39 16.71 -39.42
C GLU A 90 -54.77 17.17 -40.74
N HIS A 91 -53.63 17.88 -40.68
CA HIS A 91 -52.87 18.29 -41.84
C HIS A 91 -52.45 17.07 -42.66
N GLN A 92 -51.88 16.04 -42.04
CA GLN A 92 -51.48 14.81 -42.74
C GLN A 92 -52.66 14.13 -43.44
N GLN A 93 -53.79 13.98 -42.75
CA GLN A 93 -55.00 13.40 -43.36
C GLN A 93 -55.50 14.22 -44.54
N LEU A 94 -55.39 15.53 -44.47
CA LEU A 94 -55.85 16.44 -45.50
C LEU A 94 -54.90 16.45 -46.71
N THR A 95 -53.58 16.46 -46.50
CA THR A 95 -52.58 16.30 -47.55
C THR A 95 -52.79 14.98 -48.30
N MET A 96 -53.02 13.87 -47.59
CA MET A 96 -53.35 12.59 -48.23
C MET A 96 -54.63 12.67 -49.08
N LYS A 97 -55.68 13.36 -48.59
CA LYS A 97 -56.92 13.56 -49.36
C LYS A 97 -56.65 14.38 -50.63
N ILE A 98 -55.87 15.45 -50.55
CA ILE A 98 -55.49 16.26 -51.72
C ILE A 98 -54.73 15.40 -52.74
N GLU A 99 -53.75 14.63 -52.30
CA GLU A 99 -52.99 13.73 -53.18
C GLU A 99 -53.89 12.70 -53.87
N THR A 100 -54.83 12.10 -53.12
CA THR A 100 -55.80 11.15 -53.72
C THR A 100 -56.70 11.82 -54.75
N LEU A 101 -57.22 13.03 -54.46
CA LEU A 101 -58.04 13.79 -55.40
C LEU A 101 -57.24 14.17 -56.66
N ALA A 102 -55.99 14.62 -56.50
CA ALA A 102 -55.12 14.96 -57.63
C ALA A 102 -54.87 13.74 -58.54
N LEU A 103 -54.65 12.56 -57.96
CA LEU A 103 -54.52 11.31 -58.71
C LEU A 103 -55.81 10.94 -59.43
N GLN A 104 -56.96 11.04 -58.76
CA GLN A 104 -58.24 10.76 -59.37
C GLN A 104 -58.55 11.74 -60.52
N ILE A 105 -58.31 13.04 -60.34
CA ILE A 105 -58.44 14.06 -61.40
C ILE A 105 -57.55 13.70 -62.60
N LYS A 106 -56.29 13.31 -62.38
CA LYS A 106 -55.37 12.89 -63.45
C LYS A 106 -55.89 11.66 -64.18
N SER A 107 -56.43 10.68 -63.44
CA SER A 107 -57.02 9.48 -64.02
C SER A 107 -58.27 9.79 -64.86
N ARG A 108 -59.13 10.70 -64.37
CA ARG A 108 -60.33 11.19 -65.07
C ARG A 108 -59.96 11.89 -66.36
N LYS A 109 -58.99 12.80 -66.33
CA LYS A 109 -58.47 13.48 -67.54
C LYS A 109 -58.00 12.48 -68.59
N LYS A 110 -57.21 11.48 -68.18
CA LYS A 110 -56.72 10.43 -69.07
C LYS A 110 -57.85 9.58 -69.64
N HIS A 111 -58.85 9.25 -68.82
CA HIS A 111 -60.03 8.53 -69.29
C HIS A 111 -60.80 9.32 -70.34
N LEU A 112 -61.09 10.60 -70.06
CA LEU A 112 -61.79 11.50 -70.97
C LEU A 112 -61.04 11.72 -72.29
N SER A 113 -59.71 11.87 -72.25
CA SER A 113 -58.92 12.04 -73.48
C SER A 113 -58.97 10.79 -74.37
N VAL A 114 -58.84 9.60 -73.76
CA VAL A 114 -58.94 8.32 -74.48
C VAL A 114 -60.36 8.10 -75.00
N ALA A 115 -61.38 8.41 -74.18
CA ALA A 115 -62.78 8.31 -74.57
C ALA A 115 -63.10 9.23 -75.76
N LYS A 116 -62.60 10.47 -75.77
CA LYS A 116 -62.76 11.41 -76.88
C LYS A 116 -62.14 10.87 -78.16
N GLU A 117 -60.90 10.38 -78.09
CA GLU A 117 -60.18 9.85 -79.25
C GLU A 117 -60.91 8.64 -79.84
N ARG A 118 -61.32 7.68 -79.00
CA ARG A 118 -62.08 6.49 -79.42
C ARG A 118 -63.48 6.80 -79.93
N LEU A 119 -64.22 7.70 -79.28
CA LEU A 119 -65.56 8.09 -79.74
C LEU A 119 -65.50 8.86 -81.07
N ASN A 120 -64.46 9.65 -81.31
CA ASN A 120 -64.24 10.27 -82.63
C ASN A 120 -63.90 9.23 -83.70
N GLU A 121 -63.02 8.26 -83.41
CA GLU A 121 -62.75 7.13 -84.32
C GLU A 121 -64.04 6.36 -84.66
N PHE A 122 -64.87 6.08 -83.66
CA PHE A 122 -66.16 5.44 -83.86
C PHE A 122 -67.12 6.32 -84.66
N HIS A 123 -67.16 7.63 -84.40
CA HIS A 123 -68.01 8.57 -85.14
C HIS A 123 -67.62 8.67 -86.62
N GLU A 124 -66.32 8.77 -86.93
CA GLU A 124 -65.83 8.81 -88.32
C GLU A 124 -66.09 7.50 -89.06
N ARG A 125 -65.91 6.36 -88.40
CA ARG A 125 -66.20 5.05 -88.97
C ARG A 125 -67.68 4.88 -89.27
N LEU A 126 -68.56 5.27 -88.34
CA LEU A 126 -70.01 5.24 -88.58
C LEU A 126 -70.47 6.23 -89.64
N GLY A 127 -69.82 7.39 -89.76
CA GLY A 127 -70.13 8.37 -90.80
C GLY A 127 -69.65 7.98 -92.21
N SER A 128 -68.63 7.11 -92.30
CA SER A 128 -68.06 6.64 -93.57
C SER A 128 -68.66 5.31 -94.04
N ASP A 129 -69.14 4.47 -93.12
CA ASP A 129 -69.86 3.26 -93.45
C ASP A 129 -71.26 3.60 -93.98
N LYS A 130 -71.62 3.05 -95.15
CA LYS A 130 -72.96 3.17 -95.74
C LYS A 130 -73.83 1.94 -95.44
N GLY A 131 -73.38 1.10 -94.50
CA GLY A 131 -74.08 -0.10 -94.07
C GLY A 131 -75.33 0.22 -93.24
N LEU A 132 -76.30 -0.70 -93.30
CA LEU A 132 -77.55 -0.66 -92.53
C LEU A 132 -77.37 -1.04 -91.05
N TYR A 133 -76.22 -1.63 -90.70
CA TYR A 133 -75.93 -2.16 -89.37
C TYR A 133 -74.59 -1.65 -88.86
N MET A 134 -74.41 -1.67 -87.53
CA MET A 134 -73.15 -1.32 -86.86
C MET A 134 -71.95 -2.10 -87.46
N PRO A 135 -70.79 -1.45 -87.68
CA PRO A 135 -69.55 -2.12 -88.06
C PRO A 135 -69.12 -3.16 -87.02
N ALA A 136 -68.48 -4.27 -87.43
CA ALA A 136 -68.03 -5.32 -86.51
C ALA A 136 -66.87 -4.88 -85.60
N ASP A 137 -66.12 -3.87 -86.02
CA ASP A 137 -64.88 -3.41 -85.37
C ASP A 137 -65.14 -2.39 -84.25
N ILE A 138 -66.41 -2.10 -83.94
CA ILE A 138 -66.80 -1.27 -82.80
C ILE A 138 -67.41 -2.21 -81.75
N PRO A 139 -66.69 -2.52 -80.66
CA PRO A 139 -67.20 -3.39 -79.61
C PRO A 139 -68.19 -2.66 -78.68
N ALA A 140 -69.27 -3.35 -78.34
CA ALA A 140 -70.33 -2.81 -77.48
C ALA A 140 -69.83 -2.43 -76.07
N ASP A 141 -68.97 -3.25 -75.48
CA ASP A 141 -68.47 -3.05 -74.12
C ASP A 141 -67.58 -1.80 -74.00
N GLU A 142 -66.71 -1.55 -74.99
CA GLU A 142 -65.89 -0.34 -75.02
C GLU A 142 -66.76 0.90 -75.26
N LEU A 143 -67.76 0.79 -76.13
CA LEU A 143 -68.66 1.89 -76.43
C LEU A 143 -69.49 2.30 -75.20
N GLN A 144 -70.05 1.33 -74.48
CA GLN A 144 -70.77 1.58 -73.23
C GLN A 144 -69.85 2.18 -72.17
N THR A 145 -68.59 1.73 -72.11
CA THR A 145 -67.58 2.27 -71.18
C THR A 145 -67.27 3.74 -71.48
N TYR A 146 -67.03 4.12 -72.74
CA TYR A 146 -66.68 5.50 -73.09
C TYR A 146 -67.87 6.47 -73.13
N LEU A 147 -69.08 5.98 -73.38
CA LEU A 147 -70.30 6.78 -73.26
C LEU A 147 -70.70 7.01 -71.79
N GLU A 148 -70.18 6.19 -70.86
CA GLU A 148 -70.48 6.24 -69.43
C GLU A 148 -71.99 6.22 -69.16
N CYS A 149 -72.65 5.20 -69.73
CA CYS A 149 -74.10 5.10 -69.73
C CYS A 149 -74.67 5.02 -68.30
N THR A 150 -75.16 6.14 -67.77
CA THR A 150 -75.81 6.19 -66.45
C THR A 150 -77.33 5.96 -66.53
N ASN A 151 -77.93 6.10 -67.71
CA ASN A 151 -79.37 5.92 -67.94
C ASN A 151 -79.68 4.54 -68.55
N PRO A 152 -80.53 3.72 -67.92
CA PRO A 152 -80.89 2.39 -68.45
C PRO A 152 -81.53 2.43 -69.85
N LYS A 153 -82.17 3.53 -70.23
CA LYS A 153 -82.76 3.68 -71.57
C LYS A 153 -81.70 3.76 -72.68
N MET A 154 -80.56 4.38 -72.38
CA MET A 154 -79.48 4.54 -73.35
C MET A 154 -78.69 3.24 -73.51
N THR A 155 -78.46 2.51 -72.41
CA THR A 155 -77.89 1.16 -72.48
C THR A 155 -78.80 0.23 -73.28
N ALA A 156 -80.12 0.28 -73.06
CA ALA A 156 -81.07 -0.50 -73.83
C ALA A 156 -81.09 -0.14 -75.33
N ALA A 157 -80.91 1.13 -75.68
CA ALA A 157 -80.80 1.57 -77.08
C ALA A 157 -79.50 1.10 -77.75
N ILE A 158 -78.38 1.07 -77.02
CA ILE A 158 -77.13 0.52 -77.54
C ILE A 158 -77.27 -1.00 -77.72
N ASP A 159 -77.83 -1.68 -76.73
CA ASP A 159 -78.05 -3.13 -76.78
C ASP A 159 -78.97 -3.51 -77.95
N SER A 160 -80.01 -2.72 -78.24
CA SER A 160 -80.91 -2.96 -79.38
C SER A 160 -80.19 -2.81 -80.73
N VAL A 161 -79.30 -1.82 -80.89
CA VAL A 161 -78.47 -1.67 -82.11
C VAL A 161 -77.61 -2.91 -82.36
N TYR A 162 -76.92 -3.41 -81.32
CA TYR A 162 -76.08 -4.61 -81.45
C TYR A 162 -76.91 -5.90 -81.57
N GLU A 163 -78.08 -5.98 -80.95
CA GLU A 163 -78.99 -7.11 -81.12
C GLU A 163 -79.56 -7.16 -82.54
N ASN A 164 -79.92 -6.01 -83.12
CA ASN A 164 -80.34 -5.89 -84.51
C ASN A 164 -79.22 -6.29 -85.48
N GLN A 165 -77.96 -5.91 -85.19
CA GLN A 165 -76.79 -6.39 -85.95
C GLN A 165 -76.62 -7.91 -85.86
N ARG A 166 -76.76 -8.51 -84.67
CA ARG A 166 -76.67 -9.97 -84.47
C ARG A 166 -77.78 -10.71 -85.23
N ARG A 167 -79.02 -10.20 -85.18
CA ARG A 167 -80.17 -10.74 -85.93
C ARG A 167 -79.98 -10.60 -87.44
N GLY A 168 -79.38 -9.50 -87.92
CA GLY A 168 -79.05 -9.28 -89.33
C GLY A 168 -77.94 -10.18 -89.88
N LYS A 169 -76.94 -10.53 -89.04
CA LYS A 169 -75.79 -11.39 -89.40
C LYS A 169 -76.00 -12.90 -89.14
N ALA A 170 -77.18 -13.33 -88.68
CA ALA A 170 -77.47 -14.74 -88.47
C ALA A 170 -77.37 -15.52 -89.81
N TYR A 171 -76.23 -16.21 -90.01
CA TYR A 171 -75.91 -16.97 -91.23
C TYR A 171 -76.47 -18.39 -91.13
N LEU A 172 -77.71 -18.60 -91.58
CA LEU A 172 -78.20 -19.90 -92.11
C LEU A 172 -79.69 -19.77 -92.50
N GLY A 173 -79.96 -19.55 -93.80
CA GLY A 173 -81.31 -19.51 -94.38
C GLY A 173 -81.92 -18.11 -94.46
N PHE A 174 -82.70 -17.89 -95.52
CA PHE A 174 -83.40 -16.65 -95.93
C PHE A 174 -83.70 -15.70 -94.75
N ASN A 175 -82.79 -14.76 -94.47
CA ASN A 175 -82.95 -13.86 -93.34
C ASN A 175 -83.99 -12.80 -93.70
N ARG A 176 -85.27 -13.12 -93.45
CA ARG A 176 -86.42 -12.24 -93.73
C ARG A 176 -86.25 -10.88 -93.07
N HIS A 177 -85.60 -10.81 -91.91
CA HIS A 177 -85.35 -9.54 -91.22
C HIS A 177 -84.34 -8.68 -91.99
N ASN A 178 -83.20 -9.25 -92.37
CA ASN A 178 -82.19 -8.54 -93.16
C ASN A 178 -82.72 -8.13 -94.56
N LEU A 179 -83.48 -9.02 -95.22
CA LEU A 179 -84.11 -8.73 -96.51
C LEU A 179 -85.21 -7.66 -96.41
N HIS A 180 -86.00 -7.68 -95.33
CA HIS A 180 -87.04 -6.67 -95.09
C HIS A 180 -86.44 -5.29 -94.79
N GLN A 181 -85.39 -5.24 -93.96
CA GLN A 181 -84.71 -3.99 -93.62
C GLN A 181 -83.98 -3.40 -94.84
N HIS A 182 -83.28 -4.21 -95.65
CA HIS A 182 -82.69 -3.71 -96.90
C HIS A 182 -83.75 -3.32 -97.94
N TRP A 183 -84.87 -4.04 -98.02
CA TRP A 183 -85.97 -3.67 -98.91
C TRP A 183 -86.55 -2.31 -98.52
N LEU A 184 -86.81 -2.08 -97.24
CA LEU A 184 -87.24 -0.77 -96.74
C LEU A 184 -86.19 0.30 -97.07
N TYR A 185 -84.92 0.06 -96.74
CA TYR A 185 -83.81 1.00 -97.01
C TYR A 185 -83.72 1.46 -98.47
N TYR A 186 -83.92 0.56 -99.44
CA TYR A 186 -83.80 0.90 -100.87
C TYR A 186 -85.12 1.36 -101.54
N THR A 187 -86.28 1.24 -100.89
CA THR A 187 -87.59 1.48 -101.56
C THR A 187 -88.41 2.64 -100.99
N THR A 188 -88.16 3.11 -99.77
CA THR A 188 -88.98 4.18 -99.16
C THR A 188 -88.29 5.55 -99.17
N PHE A 189 -88.84 6.48 -99.96
CA PHE A 189 -88.38 7.87 -100.06
C PHE A 189 -88.76 8.78 -98.88
N PHE A 190 -89.53 8.31 -97.88
CA PHE A 190 -90.13 9.18 -96.84
C PHE A 190 -90.18 8.62 -95.39
N GLN A 191 -89.63 7.45 -95.08
CA GLN A 191 -89.51 6.94 -93.69
C GLN A 191 -88.19 6.18 -93.51
N ALA A 192 -87.48 6.47 -92.41
CA ALA A 192 -86.25 5.79 -92.03
C ALA A 192 -86.57 4.36 -91.52
N THR A 193 -85.64 3.44 -91.69
CA THR A 193 -85.75 2.10 -91.10
C THR A 193 -85.52 2.14 -89.59
N GLU A 194 -86.14 1.25 -88.81
CA GLU A 194 -85.90 1.16 -87.35
C GLU A 194 -84.40 1.06 -87.01
N ALA A 195 -83.62 0.36 -87.86
CA ALA A 195 -82.16 0.26 -87.71
C ALA A 195 -81.42 1.58 -88.01
N GLU A 196 -81.93 2.40 -88.95
CA GLU A 196 -81.40 3.74 -89.20
C GLU A 196 -81.79 4.73 -88.11
N GLU A 197 -83.01 4.66 -87.58
CA GLU A 197 -83.47 5.49 -86.45
C GLU A 197 -82.61 5.22 -85.21
N ASP A 198 -82.41 3.94 -84.84
CA ASP A 198 -81.55 3.55 -83.73
C ASP A 198 -80.08 3.99 -83.94
N LEU A 199 -79.56 3.89 -85.17
CA LEU A 199 -78.20 4.33 -85.50
C LEU A 199 -78.07 5.86 -85.50
N PHE A 200 -79.11 6.57 -85.94
CA PHE A 200 -79.18 8.03 -85.93
C PHE A 200 -79.26 8.56 -84.49
N ASP A 201 -80.05 7.92 -83.63
CA ASP A 201 -80.11 8.21 -82.20
C ASP A 201 -78.75 7.97 -81.53
N LEU A 202 -78.05 6.88 -81.88
CA LEU A 202 -76.69 6.60 -81.40
C LEU A 202 -75.67 7.67 -81.86
N LEU A 203 -75.76 8.13 -83.11
CA LEU A 203 -74.94 9.23 -83.62
C LEU A 203 -75.27 10.57 -82.93
N GLY A 204 -76.53 10.78 -82.56
CA GLY A 204 -76.98 11.87 -81.70
C GLY A 204 -76.30 11.81 -80.34
N TYR A 205 -76.30 10.64 -79.70
CA TYR A 205 -75.64 10.40 -78.42
C TYR A 205 -74.11 10.60 -78.49
N PHE A 206 -73.45 10.24 -79.59
CA PHE A 206 -72.01 10.49 -79.77
C PHE A 206 -71.71 11.99 -79.81
N LYS A 207 -72.45 12.74 -80.62
CA LYS A 207 -72.27 14.19 -80.74
C LYS A 207 -72.55 14.89 -79.42
N GLU A 208 -73.53 14.44 -78.66
CA GLU A 208 -73.83 14.99 -77.35
C GLU A 208 -72.73 14.65 -76.33
N LYS A 209 -72.29 13.39 -76.24
CA LYS A 209 -71.21 13.00 -75.32
C LYS A 209 -69.89 13.66 -75.65
N LEU A 210 -69.51 13.77 -76.93
CA LEU A 210 -68.29 14.46 -77.36
C LEU A 210 -68.32 15.94 -76.95
N LYS A 211 -69.46 16.63 -77.10
CA LYS A 211 -69.63 18.00 -76.59
C LYS A 211 -69.42 18.08 -75.07
N TRP A 212 -69.94 17.13 -74.31
CA TRP A 212 -69.77 17.09 -72.86
C TRP A 212 -68.32 16.78 -72.45
N ILE A 213 -67.62 15.87 -73.16
CA ILE A 213 -66.21 15.60 -72.92
C ILE A 213 -65.37 16.84 -73.24
N ASP A 214 -65.65 17.53 -74.35
CA ASP A 214 -64.98 18.78 -74.72
C ASP A 214 -65.23 19.88 -73.68
N TYR A 215 -66.45 19.97 -73.18
CA TYR A 215 -66.80 20.91 -72.13
C TYR A 215 -66.09 20.60 -70.80
N GLU A 216 -66.03 19.33 -70.39
CA GLU A 216 -65.36 18.89 -69.16
C GLU A 216 -63.82 19.08 -69.24
N LEU A 217 -63.22 18.85 -70.41
CA LEU A 217 -61.78 19.05 -70.64
C LEU A 217 -61.41 20.54 -70.76
N SER A 218 -62.14 21.32 -71.56
CA SER A 218 -61.84 22.75 -71.82
C SER A 218 -62.05 23.62 -70.58
N SER A 219 -63.11 23.34 -69.81
CA SER A 219 -63.41 24.07 -68.58
C SER A 219 -62.39 23.79 -67.46
N CYS A 220 -61.59 22.72 -67.61
CA CYS A 220 -60.47 22.44 -66.70
C CYS A 220 -59.25 23.34 -66.95
N GLU A 221 -59.08 23.84 -68.17
CA GLU A 221 -57.89 24.62 -68.57
C GLU A 221 -58.07 26.11 -68.25
N SER A 222 -59.31 26.60 -68.16
CA SER A 222 -59.61 27.96 -67.73
C SER A 222 -59.66 28.07 -66.21
N GLU A 223 -58.55 28.42 -65.57
CA GLU A 223 -58.46 28.55 -64.10
C GLU A 223 -59.36 29.66 -63.49
N GLY A 224 -60.03 30.51 -64.27
CA GLY A 224 -60.54 31.81 -63.79
C GLY A 224 -62.03 32.17 -63.88
N VAL A 225 -62.98 31.31 -64.34
CA VAL A 225 -64.35 31.81 -64.68
C VAL A 225 -65.48 31.42 -63.70
N LEU A 226 -65.25 30.57 -62.70
CA LEU A 226 -66.35 30.08 -61.85
C LEU A 226 -66.66 30.89 -60.57
N GLU A 227 -66.05 32.07 -60.35
CA GLU A 227 -66.32 32.89 -59.14
C GLU A 227 -67.10 34.19 -59.37
N GLN A 228 -67.65 34.44 -60.56
CA GLN A 228 -68.57 35.59 -60.77
C GLN A 228 -69.84 35.14 -61.47
N ASN A 229 -70.82 34.66 -60.68
CA ASN A 229 -72.26 34.91 -60.82
C ASN A 229 -73.03 33.95 -59.90
N THR A 230 -73.16 34.34 -58.63
CA THR A 230 -73.94 33.66 -57.59
C THR A 230 -75.46 33.65 -57.81
N GLN A 231 -75.96 34.04 -58.99
CA GLN A 231 -77.37 33.90 -59.38
C GLN A 231 -77.60 32.95 -60.58
N ASP A 232 -76.56 32.61 -61.34
CA ASP A 232 -76.66 31.65 -62.45
C ASP A 232 -76.18 30.24 -62.06
N GLY A 233 -75.48 30.11 -60.92
CA GLY A 233 -74.98 28.83 -60.39
C GLY A 233 -76.10 27.87 -59.99
N GLU A 234 -77.20 28.36 -59.41
CA GLU A 234 -78.37 27.53 -59.07
C GLU A 234 -79.11 27.05 -60.33
N LEU A 235 -79.18 27.89 -61.37
CA LEU A 235 -79.82 27.57 -62.65
C LEU A 235 -79.00 26.56 -63.49
N ALA A 236 -77.67 26.55 -63.32
CA ALA A 236 -76.79 25.57 -63.94
C ALA A 236 -76.93 24.19 -63.27
N THR A 237 -76.96 24.11 -61.93
CA THR A 237 -77.12 22.82 -61.23
C THR A 237 -78.44 22.11 -61.52
N GLU A 238 -79.55 22.82 -61.70
CA GLU A 238 -80.84 22.21 -62.07
C GLU A 238 -80.86 21.69 -63.52
N LYS A 239 -80.15 22.35 -64.46
CA LYS A 239 -79.97 21.83 -65.84
C LYS A 239 -78.96 20.69 -65.94
N HIS A 240 -77.95 20.64 -65.06
CA HIS A 240 -76.90 19.61 -65.09
C HIS A 240 -77.32 18.28 -64.46
N LEU A 241 -78.28 18.27 -63.54
CA LEU A 241 -78.86 17.05 -62.96
C LEU A 241 -79.76 16.26 -63.94
N ALA A 242 -80.13 16.87 -65.08
CA ALA A 242 -81.10 16.30 -66.03
C ALA A 242 -80.47 15.67 -67.29
N THR A 243 -79.14 15.54 -67.36
CA THR A 243 -78.46 14.96 -68.54
C THR A 243 -77.91 13.57 -68.23
N SER A 244 -78.22 12.59 -69.10
CA SER A 244 -77.89 11.17 -68.95
C SER A 244 -76.40 10.81 -69.15
N PHE A 245 -75.52 11.81 -69.27
CA PHE A 245 -74.12 11.65 -69.68
C PHE A 245 -73.08 12.16 -68.66
N LEU A 246 -73.52 12.79 -67.56
CA LEU A 246 -72.62 13.33 -66.53
C LEU A 246 -72.56 12.39 -65.31
N PRO A 247 -71.41 11.78 -65.00
CA PRO A 247 -71.24 11.02 -63.76
C PRO A 247 -71.22 11.93 -62.52
N LYS A 248 -71.52 11.36 -61.36
CA LYS A 248 -71.48 12.07 -60.06
C LYS A 248 -70.08 12.57 -59.70
N GLU A 249 -69.04 11.82 -60.08
CA GLU A 249 -67.63 12.19 -59.94
C GLU A 249 -67.09 12.66 -61.28
N ASN A 250 -67.23 13.96 -61.51
CA ASN A 250 -66.85 14.63 -62.73
C ASN A 250 -65.78 15.67 -62.40
N LEU A 251 -65.02 16.09 -63.40
CA LEU A 251 -63.75 16.78 -63.16
C LEU A 251 -63.91 18.10 -62.40
N TRP A 252 -64.96 18.85 -62.67
CA TRP A 252 -65.36 20.08 -61.96
C TRP A 252 -65.70 19.86 -60.48
N THR A 253 -66.49 18.84 -60.09
CA THR A 253 -66.77 18.58 -58.67
C THR A 253 -65.50 18.17 -57.93
N MET A 254 -64.66 17.34 -58.56
CA MET A 254 -63.37 16.93 -58.00
C MET A 254 -62.39 18.11 -57.84
N LYS A 255 -62.34 19.03 -58.82
CA LYS A 255 -61.54 20.26 -58.74
C LYS A 255 -62.08 21.25 -57.70
N ALA A 256 -63.40 21.35 -57.55
CA ALA A 256 -64.02 22.16 -56.51
C ALA A 256 -63.69 21.61 -55.12
N ASP A 257 -63.71 20.28 -54.96
CA ASP A 257 -63.34 19.63 -53.70
C ASP A 257 -61.83 19.72 -53.42
N GLU A 258 -60.96 19.58 -54.43
CA GLU A 258 -59.51 19.84 -54.30
C GLU A 258 -59.24 21.28 -53.82
N ARG A 259 -59.90 22.29 -54.41
CA ARG A 259 -59.80 23.69 -53.98
C ARG A 259 -60.29 23.91 -52.55
N ARG A 260 -61.39 23.26 -52.15
CA ARG A 260 -61.89 23.30 -50.77
C ARG A 260 -60.88 22.68 -49.80
N CYS A 261 -60.26 21.56 -50.17
CA CYS A 261 -59.21 20.94 -49.38
C CYS A 261 -57.98 21.86 -49.26
N LEU A 262 -57.49 22.45 -50.37
CA LEU A 262 -56.36 23.39 -50.35
C LEU A 262 -56.62 24.62 -49.47
N LYS A 263 -57.81 25.24 -49.56
CA LYS A 263 -58.20 26.34 -48.67
C LYS A 263 -58.15 25.92 -47.18
N ARG A 264 -58.63 24.71 -46.89
CA ARG A 264 -58.57 24.15 -45.53
C ARG A 264 -57.15 23.81 -45.07
N GLU A 265 -56.25 23.42 -45.97
CA GLU A 265 -54.81 23.25 -45.67
C GLU A 265 -54.15 24.56 -45.25
N GLU A 266 -54.43 25.64 -45.98
CA GLU A 266 -53.94 26.98 -45.65
C GLU A 266 -54.46 27.45 -44.28
N ASP A 267 -55.73 27.21 -43.99
CA ASP A 267 -56.32 27.58 -42.71
C ASP A 267 -55.73 26.77 -41.55
N ILE A 268 -55.55 25.45 -41.72
CA ILE A 268 -54.86 24.59 -40.75
C ILE A 268 -53.41 25.08 -40.54
N SER A 269 -52.70 25.42 -41.62
CA SER A 269 -51.32 25.95 -41.55
C SER A 269 -51.24 27.25 -40.75
N LYS A 270 -52.19 28.18 -40.96
CA LYS A 270 -52.28 29.41 -40.15
C LYS A 270 -52.53 29.09 -38.69
N THR A 271 -53.45 28.17 -38.38
CA THR A 271 -53.71 27.76 -36.99
C THR A 271 -52.46 27.15 -36.35
N HIS A 272 -51.74 26.27 -37.06
CA HIS A 272 -50.49 25.67 -36.61
C HIS A 272 -49.44 26.74 -36.24
N GLU A 273 -49.19 27.71 -37.12
CA GLU A 273 -48.25 28.80 -36.85
C GLU A 273 -48.63 29.63 -35.62
N THR A 274 -49.92 29.92 -35.44
CA THR A 274 -50.39 30.68 -34.27
C THR A 274 -50.19 29.90 -32.98
N THR A 275 -50.59 28.62 -32.93
CA THR A 275 -50.42 27.75 -31.76
C THR A 275 -48.94 27.53 -31.43
N LEU A 276 -48.08 27.42 -32.44
CA LEU A 276 -46.63 27.31 -32.25
C LEU A 276 -46.05 28.56 -31.60
N LYS A 277 -46.42 29.75 -32.08
CA LYS A 277 -45.98 31.04 -31.49
C LYS A 277 -46.46 31.20 -30.05
N GLU A 278 -47.69 30.82 -29.75
CA GLU A 278 -48.22 30.82 -28.38
C GLU A 278 -47.44 29.88 -27.46
N ASN A 279 -47.13 28.66 -27.91
CA ASN A 279 -46.35 27.70 -27.14
C ASN A 279 -44.92 28.20 -26.87
N GLN A 280 -44.26 28.79 -27.88
CA GLN A 280 -42.96 29.44 -27.71
C GLN A 280 -43.02 30.61 -26.73
N ALA A 281 -44.08 31.42 -26.76
CA ALA A 281 -44.28 32.51 -25.81
C ALA A 281 -44.45 32.00 -24.37
N LEU A 282 -45.17 30.90 -24.15
CA LEU A 282 -45.31 30.26 -22.84
C LEU A 282 -43.97 29.73 -22.32
N LEU A 283 -43.16 29.09 -23.17
CA LEU A 283 -41.82 28.62 -22.80
C LEU A 283 -40.89 29.79 -22.43
N GLN A 284 -40.94 30.90 -23.16
CA GLN A 284 -40.18 32.11 -22.83
C GLN A 284 -40.67 32.75 -21.53
N ALA A 285 -41.98 32.82 -21.30
CA ALA A 285 -42.55 33.33 -20.05
C ALA A 285 -42.12 32.49 -18.85
N LYS A 286 -42.13 31.15 -18.96
CA LYS A 286 -41.62 30.24 -17.94
C LYS A 286 -40.15 30.52 -17.63
N ALA A 287 -39.31 30.68 -18.66
CA ALA A 287 -37.89 30.99 -18.48
C ALA A 287 -37.67 32.34 -17.78
N LEU A 288 -38.46 33.37 -18.13
CA LEU A 288 -38.39 34.71 -17.50
C LEU A 288 -38.76 34.69 -16.02
N VAL A 289 -39.66 33.80 -15.59
CA VAL A 289 -40.02 33.63 -14.17
C VAL A 289 -38.88 32.99 -13.37
N LEU A 290 -38.12 32.06 -13.97
CA LEU A 290 -37.01 31.36 -13.30
C LEU A 290 -35.71 32.19 -13.26
N GLU A 291 -35.55 33.13 -14.18
CA GLU A 291 -34.34 33.93 -14.40
C GLU A 291 -33.84 34.70 -13.16
N PRO A 292 -34.70 35.40 -12.38
CA PRO A 292 -34.26 36.13 -11.19
C PRO A 292 -33.67 35.22 -10.11
N SER A 293 -34.27 34.04 -9.93
CA SER A 293 -33.82 33.05 -8.95
C SER A 293 -32.50 32.41 -9.38
N GLN A 294 -32.32 32.14 -10.68
CA GLN A 294 -31.05 31.66 -11.24
C GLN A 294 -29.92 32.69 -11.05
N ARG A 295 -30.17 33.97 -11.40
CA ARG A 295 -29.21 35.05 -11.16
C ARG A 295 -28.82 35.20 -9.70
N SER A 296 -29.79 35.05 -8.79
CA SER A 296 -29.55 35.11 -7.34
C SER A 296 -28.64 33.97 -6.86
N ILE A 297 -28.87 32.74 -7.34
CA ILE A 297 -28.01 31.59 -7.07
C ILE A 297 -26.59 31.84 -7.60
N GLU A 298 -26.45 32.22 -8.88
CA GLU A 298 -25.15 32.49 -9.49
C GLU A 298 -24.36 33.59 -8.75
N ALA A 299 -25.03 34.67 -8.36
CA ALA A 299 -24.42 35.74 -7.56
C ALA A 299 -23.94 35.24 -6.20
N MET A 300 -24.69 34.33 -5.57
CA MET A 300 -24.30 33.72 -4.30
C MET A 300 -23.18 32.68 -4.46
N GLU A 301 -23.12 31.95 -5.58
CA GLU A 301 -21.99 31.06 -5.87
C GLU A 301 -20.68 31.84 -5.99
N LYS A 302 -20.71 33.00 -6.65
CA LYS A 302 -19.55 33.90 -6.73
C LYS A 302 -19.11 34.36 -5.34
N ARG A 303 -20.05 34.77 -4.49
CA ARG A 303 -19.76 35.16 -3.09
C ARG A 303 -19.19 34.02 -2.27
N LEU A 304 -19.74 32.81 -2.41
CA LEU A 304 -19.27 31.60 -1.73
C LEU A 304 -17.83 31.28 -2.12
N LEU A 305 -17.51 31.37 -3.41
CA LEU A 305 -16.16 31.15 -3.91
C LEU A 305 -15.17 32.17 -3.32
N GLN A 306 -15.58 33.44 -3.24
CA GLN A 306 -14.78 34.48 -2.59
C GLN A 306 -14.56 34.21 -1.09
N SER A 307 -15.61 33.86 -0.33
CA SER A 307 -15.43 33.55 1.10
C SER A 307 -14.60 32.30 1.33
N GLN A 308 -14.69 31.30 0.44
CA GLN A 308 -13.82 30.13 0.48
C GLN A 308 -12.36 30.53 0.28
N TYR A 309 -12.07 31.46 -0.63
CA TYR A 309 -10.72 31.99 -0.82
C TYR A 309 -10.21 32.76 0.39
N THR A 310 -11.01 33.69 0.93
CA THR A 310 -10.68 34.43 2.15
C THR A 310 -10.42 33.50 3.33
N LEU A 311 -11.23 32.44 3.49
CA LEU A 311 -11.04 31.44 4.53
C LEU A 311 -9.70 30.70 4.39
N GLN A 312 -9.32 30.31 3.18
CA GLN A 312 -8.03 29.65 2.94
C GLN A 312 -6.86 30.60 3.21
N LEU A 313 -6.95 31.87 2.79
CA LEU A 313 -5.94 32.90 3.11
C LEU A 313 -5.80 33.11 4.62
N ALA A 314 -6.93 33.17 5.35
CA ALA A 314 -6.92 33.30 6.80
C ALA A 314 -6.34 32.07 7.52
N CYS A 315 -6.57 30.88 7.00
CA CYS A 315 -5.91 29.66 7.50
C CYS A 315 -4.39 29.73 7.30
N CYS A 316 -3.95 30.18 6.12
CA CYS A 316 -2.53 30.32 5.81
C CYS A 316 -1.87 31.37 6.71
N GLU A 317 -2.46 32.56 6.87
CA GLU A 317 -1.90 33.60 7.74
C GLU A 317 -1.83 33.14 9.20
N HIS A 318 -2.87 32.48 9.71
CA HIS A 318 -2.85 31.97 11.08
C HIS A 318 -1.74 30.92 11.30
N GLN A 319 -1.62 29.95 10.38
CA GLN A 319 -0.55 28.96 10.43
C GLN A 319 0.84 29.63 10.35
N GLN A 320 0.98 30.63 9.48
CA GLN A 320 2.23 31.36 9.32
C GLN A 320 2.61 32.16 10.56
N ALA A 321 1.65 32.84 11.19
CA ALA A 321 1.86 33.55 12.45
C ALA A 321 2.30 32.59 13.57
N GLN A 322 1.71 31.39 13.64
CA GLN A 322 2.13 30.36 14.60
C GLN A 322 3.57 29.90 14.36
N LEU A 323 3.92 29.61 13.10
CA LEU A 323 5.27 29.19 12.73
C LEU A 323 6.29 30.31 13.03
N ALA A 324 5.97 31.56 12.71
CA ALA A 324 6.82 32.72 13.02
C ALA A 324 7.08 32.86 14.54
N LEU A 325 6.04 32.68 15.37
CA LEU A 325 6.20 32.68 16.83
C LEU A 325 7.10 31.54 17.30
N THR A 326 6.97 30.34 16.73
CA THR A 326 7.85 29.20 17.09
C THR A 326 9.30 29.43 16.68
N VAL A 327 9.56 30.03 15.51
CA VAL A 327 10.90 30.42 15.07
C VAL A 327 11.52 31.40 16.08
N LEU A 328 10.79 32.45 16.48
CA LEU A 328 11.26 33.41 17.48
C LEU A 328 11.55 32.77 18.84
N LYS A 329 10.74 31.79 19.28
CA LYS A 329 10.99 31.05 20.54
C LYS A 329 12.29 30.27 20.48
N MET A 330 12.53 29.57 19.37
CA MET A 330 13.78 28.85 19.15
C MET A 330 14.98 29.80 19.06
N GLU A 331 14.86 30.93 18.34
CA GLU A 331 15.90 31.98 18.27
C GLU A 331 16.28 32.49 19.67
N SER A 332 15.28 32.88 20.47
CA SER A 332 15.52 33.38 21.83
C SER A 332 16.16 32.33 22.74
N SER A 333 15.75 31.07 22.63
CA SER A 333 16.30 29.96 23.42
C SER A 333 17.76 29.66 23.03
N LEU A 334 18.11 29.80 21.76
CA LEU A 334 19.48 29.62 21.27
C LEU A 334 20.39 30.76 21.68
N LEU A 335 19.88 32.00 21.69
CA LEU A 335 20.61 33.14 22.23
C LEU A 335 20.85 32.98 23.72
N ASP A 336 19.85 32.57 24.50
CA ASP A 336 20.02 32.29 25.93
C ASP A 336 21.05 31.17 26.19
N LEU A 337 21.08 30.16 25.30
CA LEU A 337 22.06 29.09 25.38
C LEU A 337 23.47 29.58 25.00
N ALA A 338 23.59 30.41 23.97
CA ALA A 338 24.85 31.04 23.58
C ALA A 338 25.38 31.94 24.71
N GLU A 339 24.54 32.78 25.31
CA GLU A 339 24.92 33.63 26.46
C GLU A 339 25.40 32.81 27.67
N LYS A 340 24.73 31.68 27.97
CA LYS A 340 25.13 30.77 29.05
C LYS A 340 26.38 29.95 28.73
N ALA A 341 26.58 29.58 27.47
CA ALA A 341 27.69 28.74 27.03
C ALA A 341 28.95 29.55 26.67
N ASP A 342 28.82 30.84 26.35
CA ASP A 342 29.92 31.72 25.92
C ASP A 342 31.01 31.89 26.98
N GLY A 343 30.65 31.96 28.26
CA GLY A 343 31.62 32.01 29.35
C GLY A 343 32.53 30.77 29.40
N PRO A 344 31.94 29.56 29.53
CA PRO A 344 32.67 28.29 29.45
C PRO A 344 33.44 28.11 28.13
N LEU A 345 32.87 28.50 26.98
CA LEU A 345 33.51 28.38 25.66
C LEU A 345 34.70 29.32 25.48
N LYS A 346 34.62 30.56 25.96
CA LYS A 346 35.75 31.50 25.93
C LYS A 346 36.86 31.05 26.87
N LEU A 347 36.51 30.60 28.08
CA LEU A 347 37.47 29.97 29.00
C LEU A 347 38.13 28.75 28.36
N PHE A 348 37.37 27.90 27.67
CA PHE A 348 37.90 26.74 26.95
C PHE A 348 38.89 27.15 25.83
N GLN A 349 38.56 28.17 25.03
CA GLN A 349 39.44 28.68 23.97
C GLN A 349 40.73 29.29 24.55
N GLU A 350 40.64 30.02 25.66
CA GLU A 350 41.81 30.58 26.35
C GLU A 350 42.69 29.48 26.97
N LEU A 351 42.09 28.45 27.57
CA LEU A 351 42.82 27.34 28.20
C LEU A 351 43.51 26.43 27.19
N LYS A 352 43.01 26.37 25.94
CA LYS A 352 43.67 25.70 24.82
C LYS A 352 45.06 26.27 24.51
N THR A 353 45.38 27.47 25.01
CA THR A 353 46.65 28.17 24.77
C THR A 353 47.63 28.17 25.95
N LYS A 354 47.24 27.62 27.11
CA LYS A 354 48.06 27.60 28.35
C LYS A 354 48.65 26.21 28.65
N GLU A 355 49.63 26.15 29.55
CA GLU A 355 50.23 24.87 29.98
C GLU A 355 49.17 23.91 30.57
N PRO A 356 49.22 22.62 30.21
CA PRO A 356 48.08 21.70 30.33
C PRO A 356 47.72 21.28 31.76
N HIS A 357 48.55 21.56 32.77
CA HIS A 357 48.33 21.10 34.15
C HIS A 357 47.62 22.13 35.05
N GLU A 358 48.04 23.40 35.03
CA GLU A 358 47.42 24.46 35.85
C GLU A 358 46.08 24.94 35.28
N ALA A 359 45.97 25.03 33.95
CA ALA A 359 44.73 25.32 33.23
C ALA A 359 43.62 24.30 33.56
N PHE A 360 44.01 23.06 33.83
CA PHE A 360 43.12 21.92 33.95
C PHE A 360 42.48 21.77 35.34
N GLN A 361 43.24 21.98 36.42
CA GLN A 361 42.67 21.92 37.78
C GLN A 361 41.67 23.05 38.05
N CYS A 362 41.89 24.24 37.49
CA CYS A 362 40.92 25.35 37.61
C CYS A 362 39.62 25.10 36.83
N PHE A 363 39.68 24.39 35.70
CA PHE A 363 38.53 24.19 34.82
C PHE A 363 37.59 23.08 35.31
N LEU A 364 38.13 21.93 35.76
CA LEU A 364 37.34 20.78 36.22
C LEU A 364 36.42 21.10 37.41
N ASN A 365 36.88 21.93 38.35
CA ASN A 365 36.16 22.17 39.61
C ASN A 365 35.04 23.23 39.49
N LYS A 366 35.03 24.05 38.44
CA LYS A 366 34.01 25.11 38.26
C LYS A 366 33.05 24.91 37.08
N THR A 367 33.47 24.27 35.99
CA THR A 367 32.72 24.33 34.71
C THR A 367 32.12 23.01 34.23
N ALA A 368 32.43 21.87 34.87
CA ALA A 368 31.95 20.57 34.37
C ALA A 368 30.43 20.38 34.44
N SER A 369 29.78 20.96 35.46
CA SER A 369 28.32 20.97 35.55
C SER A 369 27.69 21.89 34.49
N GLU A 370 28.33 23.01 34.18
CA GLU A 370 27.87 24.01 33.20
C GLU A 370 27.92 23.46 31.76
N VAL A 371 28.97 22.72 31.41
CA VAL A 371 29.09 22.05 30.10
C VAL A 371 28.02 20.97 29.92
N ASN A 372 27.80 20.15 30.95
CA ASN A 372 26.74 19.14 30.92
C ASN A 372 25.35 19.78 30.88
N ALA A 373 25.14 20.89 31.60
CA ALA A 373 23.91 21.67 31.53
C ALA A 373 23.69 22.27 30.12
N GLY A 374 24.76 22.74 29.46
CA GLY A 374 24.71 23.21 28.08
C GLY A 374 24.32 22.11 27.09
N ILE A 375 24.91 20.91 27.20
CA ILE A 375 24.55 19.75 26.35
C ILE A 375 23.09 19.34 26.57
N ASN A 376 22.65 19.26 27.82
CA ASN A 376 21.26 18.95 28.15
C ASN A 376 20.29 20.02 27.64
N ALA A 377 20.67 21.30 27.71
CA ALA A 377 19.86 22.39 27.20
C ALA A 377 19.76 22.37 25.65
N VAL A 378 20.82 22.00 24.94
CA VAL A 378 20.76 21.81 23.47
C VAL A 378 19.91 20.61 23.08
N ALA A 379 20.00 19.50 23.83
CA ALA A 379 19.13 18.35 23.64
C ALA A 379 17.65 18.74 23.85
N LEU A 380 17.36 19.59 24.84
CA LEU A 380 16.01 20.10 25.09
C LEU A 380 15.49 20.98 23.95
N ILE A 381 16.31 21.86 23.36
CA ILE A 381 15.92 22.73 22.22
C ILE A 381 15.68 21.91 20.94
N THR A 382 16.45 20.84 20.73
CA THR A 382 16.33 19.98 19.55
C THR A 382 15.22 18.93 19.69
N SER A 383 14.91 18.52 20.91
CA SER A 383 13.76 17.68 21.25
C SER A 383 12.46 18.48 21.32
N ARG A 384 11.32 17.79 21.28
CA ARG A 384 10.03 18.42 21.55
C ARG A 384 9.92 18.78 23.03
N SER A 385 9.80 20.07 23.35
CA SER A 385 9.55 20.56 24.72
C SER A 385 8.17 20.17 25.24
N SER A 386 7.19 20.09 24.34
CA SER A 386 5.82 19.65 24.64
C SER A 386 5.21 18.95 23.44
N PHE A 387 4.07 18.28 23.62
CA PHE A 387 3.33 17.68 22.51
C PHE A 387 2.85 18.72 21.47
N HIS A 388 2.70 19.98 21.88
CA HIS A 388 2.19 21.07 21.04
C HIS A 388 3.29 21.85 20.32
N ASP A 389 4.54 21.71 20.75
CA ASP A 389 5.67 22.39 20.13
C ASP A 389 6.32 21.50 19.06
N LEU A 390 6.80 22.14 17.99
CA LEU A 390 7.55 21.48 16.92
C LEU A 390 9.03 21.42 17.30
N SER A 391 9.67 20.27 17.08
CA SER A 391 11.14 20.23 17.07
C SER A 391 11.69 21.03 15.88
N LEU A 392 12.97 21.39 15.92
CA LEU A 392 13.64 22.12 14.82
C LEU A 392 13.49 21.43 13.46
N SER A 393 13.61 20.10 13.43
CA SER A 393 13.44 19.31 12.20
C SER A 393 12.00 19.32 11.69
N GLU A 394 11.03 19.29 12.60
CA GLU A 394 9.60 19.32 12.26
C GLU A 394 9.13 20.71 11.86
N LEU A 395 9.72 21.76 12.43
CA LEU A 395 9.48 23.15 12.06
C LEU A 395 9.91 23.41 10.61
N ALA A 396 11.10 22.96 10.24
CA ALA A 396 11.59 23.07 8.86
C ALA A 396 10.70 22.30 7.88
N ALA A 397 10.28 21.09 8.23
CA ALA A 397 9.35 20.30 7.42
C ALA A 397 7.96 20.95 7.32
N ALA A 398 7.45 21.52 8.41
CA ALA A 398 6.15 22.19 8.46
C ALA A 398 6.12 23.46 7.61
N LEU A 399 7.21 24.23 7.57
CA LEU A 399 7.36 25.39 6.70
C LEU A 399 7.34 24.99 5.21
N GLU A 400 8.11 23.97 4.82
CA GLU A 400 8.13 23.50 3.43
C GLU A 400 6.77 22.92 3.00
N GLN A 401 6.15 22.10 3.85
CA GLN A 401 4.81 21.57 3.57
C GLN A 401 3.76 22.67 3.49
N GLY A 402 3.84 23.68 4.37
CA GLY A 402 2.98 24.87 4.35
C GLY A 402 3.07 25.61 3.01
N ARG A 403 4.29 25.90 2.55
CA ARG A 403 4.55 26.55 1.26
C ARG A 403 4.01 25.75 0.07
N ILE A 404 4.26 24.45 0.03
CA ILE A 404 3.77 23.56 -1.05
C ILE A 404 2.23 23.52 -1.07
N LYS A 405 1.60 23.45 0.10
CA LYS A 405 0.14 23.42 0.21
C LYS A 405 -0.47 24.75 -0.24
N GLN A 406 0.13 25.87 0.17
CA GLN A 406 -0.34 27.20 -0.18
C GLN A 406 -0.22 27.47 -1.68
N THR A 407 0.92 27.14 -2.29
CA THR A 407 1.13 27.30 -3.73
C THR A 407 0.17 26.45 -4.57
N LYS A 408 -0.02 25.17 -4.23
CA LYS A 408 -0.91 24.28 -4.99
C LYS A 408 -2.39 24.65 -4.89
N ASN A 409 -2.87 24.90 -3.67
CA ASN A 409 -4.30 25.07 -3.44
C ASN A 409 -4.76 26.50 -3.74
N LEU A 410 -4.02 27.52 -3.31
CA LEU A 410 -4.44 28.90 -3.51
C LEU A 410 -4.36 29.33 -4.96
N HIS A 411 -3.38 28.85 -5.75
CA HIS A 411 -3.25 29.28 -7.14
C HIS A 411 -4.48 28.91 -7.98
N SER A 412 -4.95 27.66 -7.86
CA SER A 412 -6.17 27.20 -8.55
C SER A 412 -7.44 27.92 -8.09
N LEU A 413 -7.53 28.24 -6.80
CA LEU A 413 -8.68 28.91 -6.21
C LEU A 413 -8.68 30.40 -6.58
N ALA A 414 -7.52 31.05 -6.58
CA ALA A 414 -7.32 32.43 -7.00
C ALA A 414 -7.67 32.62 -8.49
N ASP A 415 -7.28 31.69 -9.36
CA ASP A 415 -7.66 31.72 -10.78
C ASP A 415 -9.18 31.57 -10.96
N SER A 416 -9.80 30.69 -10.17
CA SER A 416 -11.25 30.49 -10.19
C SER A 416 -12.00 31.73 -9.68
N CYS A 417 -11.50 32.37 -8.61
CA CYS A 417 -12.01 33.63 -8.11
C CYS A 417 -11.85 34.75 -9.14
N ARG A 418 -10.68 34.88 -9.78
CA ARG A 418 -10.39 35.91 -10.79
C ARG A 418 -11.36 35.84 -11.97
N LYS A 419 -11.70 34.63 -12.42
CA LYS A 419 -12.70 34.40 -13.47
C LYS A 419 -14.12 34.75 -13.03
N ALA A 420 -14.43 34.59 -11.74
CA ALA A 420 -15.76 34.83 -11.18
C ALA A 420 -16.00 36.29 -10.74
N ALA A 421 -14.96 36.97 -10.24
CA ALA A 421 -14.97 38.37 -9.79
C ALA A 421 -13.53 38.92 -9.60
N PRO A 422 -13.21 40.10 -10.14
CA PRO A 422 -11.87 40.69 -10.00
C PRO A 422 -11.75 41.43 -8.66
N ASP A 423 -11.23 40.78 -7.62
CA ASP A 423 -10.76 41.49 -6.43
C ASP A 423 -9.21 41.52 -6.41
N PRO A 424 -8.58 42.65 -6.79
CA PRO A 424 -7.13 42.75 -6.88
C PRO A 424 -6.45 42.80 -5.51
N GLN A 425 -7.16 43.12 -4.42
CA GLN A 425 -6.55 43.27 -3.09
C GLN A 425 -6.12 41.92 -2.49
N LEU A 426 -6.83 40.84 -2.80
CA LEU A 426 -6.54 39.51 -2.26
C LEU A 426 -5.31 38.86 -2.91
N ASN A 427 -4.96 39.24 -4.15
CA ASN A 427 -3.76 38.71 -4.83
C ASN A 427 -2.47 39.28 -4.24
N GLY A 428 -2.44 40.60 -3.98
CA GLY A 428 -1.29 41.22 -3.33
C GLY A 428 -1.05 40.72 -1.90
N PHE A 429 -2.09 40.20 -1.24
CA PHE A 429 -1.96 39.56 0.06
C PHE A 429 -1.38 38.14 -0.04
N GLN A 430 -1.80 37.35 -1.04
CA GLN A 430 -1.24 36.02 -1.29
C GLN A 430 0.27 36.07 -1.54
N ASP A 431 0.73 37.00 -2.39
CA ASP A 431 2.15 37.13 -2.73
C ASP A 431 2.99 37.51 -1.50
N LYS A 432 2.45 38.39 -0.64
CA LYS A 432 3.08 38.75 0.64
C LYS A 432 3.23 37.54 1.57
N LEU A 433 2.20 36.71 1.69
CA LEU A 433 2.26 35.51 2.52
C LEU A 433 3.33 34.52 2.00
N LEU A 434 3.39 34.31 0.68
CA LEU A 434 4.38 33.42 0.07
C LEU A 434 5.82 33.91 0.29
N ALA A 435 6.08 35.20 0.06
CA ALA A 435 7.40 35.80 0.31
C ALA A 435 7.82 35.68 1.78
N GLU A 436 6.86 35.81 2.70
CA GLU A 436 7.15 35.64 4.12
C GLU A 436 7.39 34.17 4.50
N PHE A 437 6.75 33.19 3.84
CA PHE A 437 7.09 31.76 4.04
C PHE A 437 8.54 31.46 3.64
N GLU A 438 9.01 32.03 2.53
CA GLU A 438 10.40 31.90 2.08
C GLU A 438 11.37 32.51 3.10
N CYS A 439 11.05 33.70 3.62
CA CYS A 439 11.84 34.34 4.68
C CYS A 439 11.91 33.49 5.97
N LEU A 440 10.77 32.93 6.42
CA LEU A 440 10.75 32.06 7.60
C LEU A 440 11.51 30.75 7.38
N GLN A 441 11.45 30.19 6.18
CA GLN A 441 12.20 28.99 5.80
C GLN A 441 13.71 29.24 5.81
N GLU A 442 14.16 30.38 5.28
CA GLU A 442 15.56 30.78 5.31
C GLU A 442 16.05 30.93 6.77
N LYS A 443 15.26 31.62 7.62
CA LYS A 443 15.56 31.75 9.05
C LYS A 443 15.66 30.40 9.77
N ALA A 444 14.71 29.49 9.54
CA ALA A 444 14.73 28.15 10.14
C ALA A 444 15.97 27.34 9.69
N SER A 445 16.39 27.49 8.44
CA SER A 445 17.60 26.85 7.90
C SER A 445 18.87 27.40 8.57
N CYS A 446 18.95 28.73 8.73
CA CYS A 446 20.04 29.39 9.46
C CYS A 446 20.10 28.96 10.93
N LEU A 447 18.95 28.81 11.60
CA LEU A 447 18.88 28.32 12.97
C LEU A 447 19.37 26.88 13.11
N THR A 448 19.02 26.03 12.14
CA THR A 448 19.49 24.64 12.09
C THR A 448 21.01 24.57 11.92
N ALA A 449 21.58 25.42 11.06
CA ALA A 449 23.03 25.53 10.90
C ALA A 449 23.72 26.03 12.17
N SER A 450 23.15 27.05 12.83
CA SER A 450 23.67 27.61 14.08
C SER A 450 23.64 26.59 15.23
N THR A 451 22.54 25.86 15.39
CA THR A 451 22.42 24.77 16.39
C THR A 451 23.43 23.67 16.15
N ASN A 452 23.56 23.19 14.91
CA ASN A 452 24.53 22.14 14.61
C ASN A 452 25.96 22.58 14.95
N LYS A 453 26.30 23.86 14.70
CA LYS A 453 27.60 24.43 15.07
C LYS A 453 27.81 24.47 16.59
N THR A 454 26.82 24.92 17.37
CA THR A 454 26.93 24.96 18.84
C THR A 454 26.93 23.56 19.46
N VAL A 455 26.15 22.61 18.94
CA VAL A 455 26.20 21.18 19.31
C VAL A 455 27.61 20.64 19.15
N GLN A 456 28.22 20.83 17.97
CA GLN A 456 29.56 20.34 17.67
C GLN A 456 30.61 20.92 18.63
N GLN A 457 30.51 22.21 18.93
CA GLN A 457 31.42 22.89 19.86
C GLN A 457 31.29 22.39 21.31
N LEU A 458 30.05 22.25 21.82
CA LEU A 458 29.80 21.74 23.18
C LEU A 458 30.22 20.27 23.32
N GLN A 459 30.00 19.47 22.28
CA GLN A 459 30.36 18.06 22.27
C GLN A 459 31.88 17.87 22.23
N ALA A 460 32.59 18.65 21.42
CA ALA A 460 34.06 18.67 21.44
C ALA A 460 34.63 19.07 22.82
N MET A 461 34.00 20.04 23.50
CA MET A 461 34.40 20.44 24.84
C MET A 461 34.16 19.33 25.88
N SER A 462 33.03 18.62 25.82
CA SER A 462 32.73 17.50 26.72
C SER A 462 33.67 16.30 26.50
N ASP A 463 33.93 15.97 25.23
CA ASP A 463 34.86 14.90 24.87
C ASP A 463 36.28 15.20 25.41
N LEU A 464 36.74 16.46 25.28
CA LEU A 464 38.02 16.88 25.88
C LEU A 464 38.02 16.74 27.40
N MET A 465 36.96 17.20 28.09
CA MET A 465 36.86 17.08 29.54
C MET A 465 36.92 15.62 30.02
N ARG A 466 36.25 14.71 29.30
CA ARG A 466 36.25 13.27 29.63
C ARG A 466 37.64 12.68 29.47
N LEU A 467 38.34 13.04 28.39
CA LEU A 467 39.72 12.65 28.12
C LEU A 467 40.67 13.08 29.24
N MET A 468 40.57 14.33 29.65
CA MET A 468 41.48 14.86 30.67
C MET A 468 41.17 14.27 32.06
N LYS A 469 39.90 14.01 32.39
CA LYS A 469 39.52 13.30 33.64
C LYS A 469 40.12 11.89 33.68
N GLN A 470 40.09 11.18 32.55
CA GLN A 470 40.73 9.85 32.43
C GLN A 470 42.25 9.95 32.60
N ARG A 471 42.90 10.96 31.99
CA ARG A 471 44.33 11.22 32.18
C ARG A 471 44.69 11.41 33.66
N GLN A 472 43.92 12.22 34.40
CA GLN A 472 44.17 12.43 35.84
C GLN A 472 44.05 11.13 36.64
N ALA A 473 43.06 10.29 36.35
CA ALA A 473 42.91 9.00 37.00
C ALA A 473 44.13 8.10 36.75
N ILE A 474 44.65 8.09 35.51
CA ILE A 474 45.86 7.36 35.15
C ILE A 474 47.09 7.91 35.89
N GLU A 475 47.28 9.23 35.93
CA GLU A 475 48.40 9.87 36.66
C GLU A 475 48.36 9.60 38.17
N ILE A 476 47.18 9.60 38.79
CA ILE A 476 47.01 9.25 40.22
C ILE A 476 47.43 7.79 40.47
N VAL A 477 47.03 6.86 39.60
CA VAL A 477 47.41 5.45 39.78
C VAL A 477 48.90 5.25 39.50
N LEU A 478 49.47 5.90 38.48
CA LEU A 478 50.91 5.86 38.17
C LEU A 478 51.78 6.43 39.30
N THR A 479 51.39 7.56 39.89
CA THR A 479 52.12 8.16 41.02
C THR A 479 52.04 7.29 42.28
N ARG A 480 50.92 6.61 42.52
CA ARG A 480 50.82 5.61 43.59
C ARG A 480 51.69 4.38 43.34
N VAL A 481 51.83 3.95 42.09
CA VAL A 481 52.72 2.84 41.71
C VAL A 481 54.21 3.25 41.83
N ALA A 482 54.56 4.49 41.53
CA ALA A 482 55.93 4.98 41.59
C ALA A 482 56.45 5.29 43.02
N ASN A 483 55.57 5.58 43.97
CA ASN A 483 55.94 6.00 45.33
C ASN A 483 55.93 4.88 46.39
N ASP A 484 55.37 3.70 46.09
CA ASP A 484 55.34 2.55 47.01
C ASP A 484 56.45 1.54 46.67
N ASP A 485 57.68 1.80 47.15
CA ASP A 485 58.80 0.85 47.07
C ASP A 485 58.70 -0.30 48.10
N SER A 486 57.70 -0.27 49.00
CA SER A 486 57.57 -1.26 50.07
C SER A 486 56.11 -1.67 50.32
N THR A 487 55.62 -2.72 49.64
CA THR A 487 54.79 -3.84 50.14
C THR A 487 54.04 -4.60 49.02
N GLN A 488 53.58 -5.80 49.38
CA GLN A 488 53.39 -7.02 48.58
C GLN A 488 52.24 -7.12 47.56
N GLU A 489 51.58 -6.05 47.09
CA GLU A 489 50.44 -6.21 46.14
C GLU A 489 50.43 -5.27 44.91
N PRO A 490 51.47 -5.30 44.05
CA PRO A 490 51.44 -4.61 42.75
C PRO A 490 50.40 -5.18 41.76
N ALA A 491 50.00 -6.45 41.92
CA ALA A 491 49.07 -7.14 41.01
C ALA A 491 47.62 -6.60 41.06
N LEU A 492 47.12 -6.25 42.25
CA LEU A 492 45.78 -5.66 42.43
C LEU A 492 45.69 -4.26 41.80
N ARG A 493 46.74 -3.44 41.96
CA ARG A 493 46.80 -2.06 41.42
C ARG A 493 46.95 -2.03 39.90
N VAL A 494 47.61 -3.03 39.34
CA VAL A 494 47.71 -3.29 37.91
C VAL A 494 46.34 -3.62 37.28
N GLY A 495 45.49 -4.36 37.99
CA GLY A 495 44.12 -4.67 37.56
C GLY A 495 43.21 -3.45 37.39
N GLU A 496 43.47 -2.37 38.14
CA GLU A 496 42.72 -1.10 38.04
C GLU A 496 43.12 -0.24 36.82
N LEU A 497 44.36 -0.39 36.32
CA LEU A 497 44.88 0.38 35.18
C LEU A 497 44.31 -0.09 33.83
N GLN A 498 44.13 -1.39 33.65
CA GLN A 498 43.68 -2.00 32.38
C GLN A 498 42.31 -1.47 31.88
N PRO A 499 41.23 -1.43 32.71
CA PRO A 499 39.94 -0.92 32.25
C PRO A 499 39.97 0.59 31.98
N LEU A 500 40.71 1.37 32.76
CA LEU A 500 40.88 2.81 32.54
C LEU A 500 41.61 3.08 31.22
N LEU A 501 42.65 2.31 30.92
CA LEU A 501 43.40 2.43 29.68
C LEU A 501 42.54 2.08 28.45
N THR A 502 41.79 0.98 28.54
CA THR A 502 40.88 0.53 27.48
C THR A 502 39.79 1.58 27.21
N ALA A 503 39.20 2.15 28.26
CA ALA A 503 38.21 3.22 28.13
C ALA A 503 38.78 4.50 27.51
N THR A 504 40.05 4.81 27.78
CA THR A 504 40.74 5.99 27.23
C THR A 504 41.08 5.80 25.75
N ILE A 505 41.53 4.61 25.36
CA ILE A 505 41.82 4.26 23.95
C ILE A 505 40.54 4.30 23.10
N ASN A 506 39.44 3.75 23.61
CA ASN A 506 38.15 3.78 22.91
C ASN A 506 37.65 5.22 22.71
N LEU A 507 37.77 6.07 23.73
CA LEU A 507 37.40 7.49 23.63
C LEU A 507 38.26 8.23 22.60
N LEU A 508 39.58 8.01 22.60
CA LEU A 508 40.50 8.58 21.61
C LEU A 508 40.14 8.16 20.19
N GLY A 509 39.82 6.88 19.98
CA GLY A 509 39.39 6.37 18.67
C GLY A 509 38.11 7.03 18.15
N GLU A 510 37.14 7.31 19.03
CA GLU A 510 35.93 8.05 18.67
C GLU A 510 36.19 9.53 18.35
N MET A 511 37.11 10.17 19.07
CA MET A 511 37.47 11.56 18.83
C MET A 511 38.33 11.74 17.56
N GLU A 512 39.21 10.79 17.24
CA GLU A 512 40.01 10.80 16.00
C GLU A 512 39.14 10.70 14.74
N LYS A 513 38.04 9.92 14.78
CA LYS A 513 37.05 9.87 13.69
C LYS A 513 36.39 11.22 13.42
N ARG A 514 36.36 12.12 14.40
CA ARG A 514 35.73 13.47 14.31
C ARG A 514 36.73 14.56 13.90
N SER A 515 38.00 14.22 13.67
CA SER A 515 39.03 15.09 13.06
C SER A 515 39.31 16.41 13.78
N ASP A 516 39.48 16.41 15.11
CA ASP A 516 40.00 17.57 15.84
C ASP A 516 41.55 17.50 15.97
N PRO A 517 42.32 18.43 15.36
CA PRO A 517 43.78 18.38 15.33
C PRO A 517 44.44 18.55 16.71
N THR A 518 43.76 19.17 17.68
CA THR A 518 44.30 19.28 19.05
C THR A 518 44.22 17.99 19.85
N VAL A 519 43.31 17.09 19.46
CA VAL A 519 43.15 15.76 20.05
C VAL A 519 44.28 14.83 19.61
N VAL A 520 44.78 15.00 18.37
CA VAL A 520 45.87 14.18 17.82
C VAL A 520 47.15 14.31 18.65
N CYS A 521 47.48 15.51 19.15
CA CYS A 521 48.66 15.72 20.00
C CYS A 521 48.56 15.01 21.36
N HIS A 522 47.40 15.12 22.02
CA HIS A 522 47.14 14.46 23.31
C HIS A 522 47.01 12.94 23.16
N SER A 523 46.48 12.46 22.02
CA SER A 523 46.42 11.03 21.69
C SER A 523 47.81 10.40 21.66
N LYS A 524 48.81 11.11 21.14
CA LYS A 524 50.18 10.60 20.99
C LYS A 524 50.86 10.42 22.34
N GLN A 525 50.66 11.38 23.25
CA GLN A 525 51.17 11.31 24.62
C GLN A 525 50.48 10.20 25.43
N LEU A 526 49.15 10.08 25.32
CA LEU A 526 48.40 9.01 26.00
C LEU A 526 48.72 7.62 25.45
N ARG A 527 48.94 7.47 24.14
CA ARG A 527 49.42 6.22 23.54
C ARG A 527 50.84 5.86 24.01
N GLN A 528 51.73 6.83 24.18
CA GLN A 528 53.05 6.58 24.77
C GLN A 528 52.96 6.12 26.23
N ALA A 529 52.12 6.76 27.04
CA ALA A 529 51.87 6.32 28.41
C ALA A 529 51.24 4.91 28.46
N ALA A 530 50.32 4.60 27.54
CA ALA A 530 49.72 3.28 27.40
C ALA A 530 50.77 2.20 27.12
N LEU A 531 51.67 2.44 26.16
CA LEU A 531 52.76 1.51 25.83
C LEU A 531 53.73 1.28 26.99
N LEU A 532 54.01 2.32 27.78
CA LEU A 532 54.84 2.19 28.98
C LEU A 532 54.14 1.33 30.05
N ILE A 533 52.85 1.56 30.28
CA ILE A 533 52.04 0.77 31.22
C ILE A 533 51.97 -0.69 30.78
N GLU A 534 51.68 -0.96 29.50
CA GLU A 534 51.70 -2.32 28.92
C GLU A 534 53.05 -3.00 29.12
N SER A 535 54.16 -2.30 28.88
CA SER A 535 55.51 -2.84 29.14
C SER A 535 55.75 -3.16 30.61
N HIS A 536 55.24 -2.36 31.55
CA HIS A 536 55.36 -2.65 32.98
C HIS A 536 54.51 -3.85 33.38
N LEU A 537 53.29 -3.97 32.85
CA LEU A 537 52.38 -5.10 33.08
C LEU A 537 53.01 -6.43 32.64
N GLU A 538 53.63 -6.47 31.46
CA GLU A 538 54.32 -7.66 30.96
C GLU A 538 55.52 -8.08 31.85
N ARG A 539 56.25 -7.12 32.43
CA ARG A 539 57.37 -7.40 33.35
C ARG A 539 56.88 -7.99 34.67
N TYR A 540 55.76 -7.51 35.21
CA TYR A 540 55.21 -8.03 36.46
C TYR A 540 54.63 -9.43 36.31
N GLN A 541 53.86 -9.68 35.24
CA GLN A 541 53.32 -11.02 34.95
C GLN A 541 54.43 -12.05 34.79
N SER A 542 55.54 -11.69 34.13
CA SER A 542 56.68 -12.60 33.98
C SER A 542 57.50 -12.84 35.26
N ALA A 543 57.48 -11.93 36.24
CA ALA A 543 58.12 -12.15 37.54
C ALA A 543 57.32 -13.10 38.43
N ASP A 544 55.98 -12.98 38.45
CA ASP A 544 55.13 -13.87 39.24
C ASP A 544 55.13 -15.30 38.67
N ASP A 545 55.03 -15.43 37.34
CA ASP A 545 55.13 -16.72 36.64
C ASP A 545 56.47 -17.44 36.93
N LEU A 546 57.58 -16.69 36.97
CA LEU A 546 58.90 -17.23 37.34
C LEU A 546 58.93 -17.74 38.79
N LEU A 547 58.30 -17.02 39.70
CA LEU A 547 58.29 -17.34 41.13
C LEU A 547 57.45 -18.61 41.39
N GLN A 548 56.30 -18.74 40.73
CA GLN A 548 55.47 -19.94 40.79
C GLN A 548 56.20 -21.17 40.21
N LEU A 549 56.83 -21.03 39.04
CA LEU A 549 57.63 -22.11 38.43
C LEU A 549 58.81 -22.53 39.32
N THR A 550 59.49 -21.57 39.95
CA THR A 550 60.64 -21.86 40.83
C THR A 550 60.21 -22.59 42.11
N ARG A 551 59.07 -22.22 42.71
CA ARG A 551 58.51 -22.94 43.87
C ARG A 551 58.15 -24.38 43.52
N GLN A 552 57.51 -24.59 42.38
CA GLN A 552 57.17 -25.94 41.91
C GLN A 552 58.44 -26.76 41.63
N GLN A 553 59.46 -26.16 41.02
CA GLN A 553 60.74 -26.82 40.77
C GLN A 553 61.39 -27.30 42.07
N GLN A 554 61.43 -26.44 43.10
CA GLN A 554 61.98 -26.80 44.42
C GLN A 554 61.20 -27.95 45.06
N SER A 555 59.86 -27.92 44.97
CA SER A 555 59.02 -29.01 45.49
C SER A 555 59.34 -30.34 44.80
N ILE A 556 59.46 -30.37 43.46
CA ILE A 556 59.78 -31.59 42.73
C ILE A 556 61.18 -32.11 43.10
N VAL A 557 62.18 -31.22 43.14
CA VAL A 557 63.57 -31.60 43.45
C VAL A 557 63.68 -32.18 44.85
N GLN A 558 62.98 -31.61 45.84
CA GLN A 558 62.96 -32.14 47.21
C GLN A 558 62.34 -33.54 47.25
N THR A 559 61.19 -33.74 46.59
CA THR A 559 60.54 -35.05 46.54
C THR A 559 61.38 -36.09 45.80
N LEU A 560 62.03 -35.73 44.68
CA LEU A 560 62.95 -36.62 43.96
C LEU A 560 64.15 -37.04 44.81
N HIS A 561 64.72 -36.12 45.59
CA HIS A 561 65.82 -36.45 46.51
C HIS A 561 65.38 -37.48 47.56
N ILE A 562 64.20 -37.29 48.16
CA ILE A 562 63.67 -38.23 49.16
C ILE A 562 63.49 -39.62 48.52
N VAL A 563 62.81 -39.67 47.38
CA VAL A 563 62.40 -40.91 46.69
C VAL A 563 63.58 -41.64 46.03
N SER A 564 64.68 -40.96 45.74
CA SER A 564 65.92 -41.59 45.26
C SER A 564 66.80 -42.16 46.36
N SER A 565 66.71 -41.61 47.59
CA SER A 565 67.49 -42.05 48.75
C SER A 565 66.82 -43.14 49.60
N GLU A 566 65.51 -43.34 49.45
CA GLU A 566 64.71 -44.28 50.24
C GLU A 566 64.82 -45.71 49.68
N GLU A 567 65.18 -46.68 50.52
CA GLU A 567 65.10 -48.09 50.13
C GLU A 567 63.62 -48.50 50.06
N ILE A 568 63.16 -48.84 48.85
CA ILE A 568 61.73 -49.08 48.56
C ILE A 568 61.13 -50.17 49.46
N VAL A 569 61.95 -51.15 49.88
CA VAL A 569 61.56 -52.29 50.72
C VAL A 569 61.05 -51.86 52.10
N GLU A 570 61.54 -50.74 52.66
CA GLU A 570 61.13 -50.25 53.99
C GLU A 570 59.98 -49.22 53.94
N SER A 571 59.68 -48.69 52.75
CA SER A 571 58.65 -47.65 52.55
C SER A 571 57.23 -48.22 52.39
N ASN A 572 56.21 -47.39 52.65
CA ASN A 572 54.82 -47.66 52.25
C ASN A 572 54.58 -47.13 50.82
N PRO A 573 54.57 -47.99 49.79
CA PRO A 573 54.56 -47.53 48.41
C PRO A 573 53.24 -46.85 48.00
N GLU A 574 52.11 -47.20 48.62
CA GLU A 574 50.81 -46.60 48.33
C GLU A 574 50.75 -45.11 48.71
N ALA A 575 51.31 -44.76 49.87
CA ALA A 575 51.40 -43.38 50.33
C ALA A 575 52.30 -42.53 49.40
N ARG A 576 53.43 -43.10 48.94
CA ARG A 576 54.36 -42.44 48.03
C ARG A 576 53.80 -42.23 46.64
N ILE A 577 53.06 -43.21 46.10
CA ILE A 577 52.36 -43.06 44.81
C ILE A 577 51.37 -41.88 44.87
N SER A 578 50.60 -41.77 45.95
CA SER A 578 49.62 -40.69 46.13
C SER A 578 50.28 -39.30 46.19
N GLU A 579 51.40 -39.19 46.92
CA GLU A 579 52.19 -37.94 47.03
C GLU A 579 52.77 -37.52 45.67
N LEU A 580 53.34 -38.46 44.91
CA LEU A 580 53.90 -38.22 43.59
C LEU A 580 52.84 -37.82 42.56
N ILE A 581 51.66 -38.43 42.59
CA ILE A 581 50.54 -38.06 41.70
C ILE A 581 50.08 -36.63 41.99
N ALA A 582 49.86 -36.27 43.27
CA ALA A 582 49.41 -34.93 43.65
C ALA A 582 50.42 -33.85 43.20
N LEU A 583 51.71 -34.12 43.38
CA LEU A 583 52.78 -33.23 42.93
C LEU A 583 52.78 -33.08 41.41
N SER A 584 52.63 -34.17 40.65
CA SER A 584 52.55 -34.10 39.18
C SER A 584 51.38 -33.26 38.67
N LEU A 585 50.21 -33.36 39.31
CA LEU A 585 49.01 -32.64 38.91
C LEU A 585 49.12 -31.14 39.17
N ASN A 586 49.67 -30.76 40.32
CA ASN A 586 49.96 -29.35 40.66
C ASN A 586 51.00 -28.73 39.71
N THR A 587 51.97 -29.51 39.23
CA THR A 587 52.96 -29.00 38.28
C THR A 587 52.37 -28.76 36.89
N ALA A 588 51.43 -29.61 36.44
CA ALA A 588 50.75 -29.46 35.16
C ALA A 588 49.88 -28.19 35.08
N THR A 589 49.19 -27.84 36.17
CA THR A 589 48.37 -26.61 36.22
C THR A 589 49.22 -25.35 36.11
N VAL A 590 50.37 -25.31 36.79
CA VAL A 590 51.33 -24.19 36.72
C VAL A 590 51.96 -24.09 35.32
N LEU A 591 52.24 -25.21 34.66
CA LEU A 591 52.79 -25.23 33.30
C LEU A 591 51.80 -24.72 32.22
N GLU A 592 50.50 -24.97 32.38
CA GLU A 592 49.47 -24.45 31.49
C GLU A 592 49.18 -22.96 31.75
N ALA A 593 49.11 -22.52 33.01
CA ALA A 593 48.92 -21.11 33.36
C ALA A 593 50.03 -20.21 32.78
N THR A 594 51.26 -20.72 32.71
CA THR A 594 52.43 -19.99 32.21
C THR A 594 52.68 -20.15 30.71
N LYS A 595 51.76 -20.77 29.95
CA LYS A 595 52.00 -21.18 28.56
C LYS A 595 52.15 -20.07 27.55
N ASN A 596 51.43 -18.97 27.76
CA ASN A 596 51.40 -17.84 26.83
C ASN A 596 52.49 -16.79 27.12
N ASN A 597 53.24 -16.95 28.21
CA ASN A 597 54.29 -16.01 28.57
C ASN A 597 55.53 -16.21 27.68
N LYS A 598 55.86 -15.19 26.88
CA LYS A 598 56.98 -15.21 25.93
C LYS A 598 58.33 -14.88 26.58
N ASN A 599 58.38 -14.63 27.89
CA ASN A 599 59.64 -14.34 28.57
C ASN A 599 60.58 -15.55 28.50
N ARG A 600 61.81 -15.31 28.01
CA ARG A 600 62.83 -16.35 27.81
C ARG A 600 63.15 -17.14 29.09
N ASN A 601 63.13 -16.47 30.25
CA ASN A 601 63.42 -17.11 31.54
C ASN A 601 62.28 -18.02 31.98
N VAL A 602 61.01 -17.59 31.78
CA VAL A 602 59.82 -18.40 32.03
C VAL A 602 59.85 -19.65 31.15
N ALA A 603 60.12 -19.48 29.85
CA ALA A 603 60.23 -20.60 28.91
C ALA A 603 61.35 -21.60 29.31
N SER A 604 62.53 -21.10 29.71
CA SER A 604 63.62 -21.97 30.19
C SER A 604 63.21 -22.77 31.43
N LYS A 605 62.54 -22.13 32.39
CA LYS A 605 62.09 -22.78 33.63
C LYS A 605 60.99 -23.81 33.40
N ARG A 606 60.10 -23.58 32.43
CA ARG A 606 59.08 -24.56 32.03
C ARG A 606 59.72 -25.84 31.49
N VAL A 607 60.73 -25.70 30.62
CA VAL A 607 61.49 -26.86 30.09
C VAL A 607 62.21 -27.62 31.21
N GLU A 608 62.83 -26.92 32.16
CA GLU A 608 63.43 -27.56 33.35
C GLU A 608 62.38 -28.33 34.17
N LEU A 609 61.21 -27.74 34.40
CA LEU A 609 60.13 -28.39 35.14
C LEU A 609 59.62 -29.65 34.43
N ASP A 610 59.42 -29.59 33.10
CA ASP A 610 59.01 -30.73 32.27
C ASP A 610 60.01 -31.89 32.36
N THR A 611 61.31 -31.58 32.39
CA THR A 611 62.35 -32.62 32.58
C THR A 611 62.27 -33.27 33.97
N LEU A 612 62.01 -32.49 35.02
CA LEU A 612 61.86 -33.01 36.38
C LEU A 612 60.58 -33.85 36.55
N VAL A 613 59.47 -33.45 35.93
CA VAL A 613 58.23 -34.24 35.90
C VAL A 613 58.46 -35.57 35.19
N SER A 614 59.26 -35.59 34.12
CA SER A 614 59.64 -36.82 33.42
C SER A 614 60.47 -37.75 34.32
N GLN A 615 61.38 -37.21 35.13
CA GLN A 615 62.13 -37.98 36.12
C GLN A 615 61.22 -38.54 37.23
N LEU A 616 60.30 -37.73 37.74
CA LEU A 616 59.31 -38.14 38.75
C LEU A 616 58.49 -39.34 38.29
N LYS A 617 58.08 -39.35 37.02
CA LYS A 617 57.31 -40.45 36.42
C LYS A 617 58.03 -41.80 36.48
N SER A 618 59.36 -41.81 36.33
CA SER A 618 60.15 -43.05 36.41
C SER A 618 60.21 -43.63 37.83
N HIS A 619 60.18 -42.78 38.85
CA HIS A 619 60.07 -43.21 40.24
C HIS A 619 58.67 -43.70 40.56
N LEU A 620 57.63 -42.99 40.10
CA LEU A 620 56.24 -43.42 40.25
C LEU A 620 56.04 -44.85 39.72
N THR A 621 56.52 -45.15 38.51
CA THR A 621 56.42 -46.50 37.94
C THR A 621 57.13 -47.56 38.79
N ARG A 622 58.28 -47.23 39.37
CA ARG A 622 59.05 -48.16 40.22
C ARG A 622 58.32 -48.48 41.53
N TYR A 623 57.66 -47.49 42.15
CA TYR A 623 56.86 -47.71 43.36
C TYR A 623 55.55 -48.45 43.06
N GLU A 624 54.93 -48.19 41.91
CA GLU A 624 53.76 -48.96 41.44
C GLU A 624 54.11 -50.45 41.24
N GLU A 625 55.26 -50.76 40.64
CA GLU A 625 55.74 -52.14 40.47
C GLU A 625 55.97 -52.86 41.80
N GLU A 626 56.59 -52.19 42.78
CA GLU A 626 56.81 -52.80 44.11
C GLU A 626 55.50 -52.95 44.90
N ASN A 627 54.57 -52.00 44.79
CA ASN A 627 53.25 -52.12 45.40
C ASN A 627 52.49 -53.32 44.84
N ASP A 628 52.45 -53.43 43.51
CA ASP A 628 51.84 -54.55 42.81
C ASP A 628 52.48 -55.88 43.21
N ARG A 629 53.81 -55.93 43.38
CA ARG A 629 54.53 -57.12 43.87
C ARG A 629 54.08 -57.53 45.27
N ARG A 630 53.92 -56.58 46.20
CA ARG A 630 53.46 -56.86 47.57
C ARG A 630 52.01 -57.31 47.61
N GLU A 631 51.12 -56.63 46.88
CA GLU A 631 49.72 -57.02 46.79
C GLU A 631 49.56 -58.40 46.14
N ALA A 632 50.35 -58.72 45.10
CA ALA A 632 50.38 -60.03 44.47
C ALA A 632 50.88 -61.13 45.43
N LEU A 633 51.89 -60.85 46.26
CA LEU A 633 52.40 -61.77 47.28
C LEU A 633 51.34 -62.10 48.34
N LEU A 634 50.64 -61.08 48.84
CA LEU A 634 49.54 -61.26 49.80
C LEU A 634 48.40 -62.07 49.18
N LEU A 635 47.99 -61.73 47.95
CA LEU A 635 46.94 -62.48 47.26
C LEU A 635 47.35 -63.94 47.01
N LEU A 636 48.62 -64.20 46.73
CA LEU A 636 49.15 -65.56 46.55
C LEU A 636 49.07 -66.36 47.86
N GLN A 637 49.35 -65.72 49.00
CA GLN A 637 49.18 -66.35 50.32
C GLN A 637 47.72 -66.67 50.60
N ASP A 638 46.80 -65.76 50.29
CA ASP A 638 45.36 -65.99 50.42
C ASP A 638 44.89 -67.15 49.53
N CYS A 639 45.33 -67.19 48.27
CA CYS A 639 45.04 -68.30 47.35
C CYS A 639 45.54 -69.63 47.90
N ASN A 640 46.77 -69.66 48.43
CA ASN A 640 47.35 -70.86 49.03
C ASN A 640 46.56 -71.33 50.26
N ALA A 641 46.14 -70.40 51.13
CA ALA A 641 45.35 -70.72 52.30
C ALA A 641 43.97 -71.28 51.93
N LEU A 642 43.32 -70.70 50.91
CA LEU A 642 41.98 -71.10 50.46
C LEU A 642 42.00 -72.46 49.75
N MET A 643 42.98 -72.70 48.87
CA MET A 643 43.22 -74.03 48.29
C MET A 643 43.63 -75.08 49.33
N GLY A 644 44.38 -74.68 50.37
CA GLY A 644 44.73 -75.57 51.49
C GLY A 644 43.49 -76.05 52.24
N ARG A 645 42.51 -75.16 52.47
CA ARG A 645 41.22 -75.50 53.10
C ARG A 645 40.38 -76.45 52.24
N PHE A 646 40.45 -76.35 50.92
CA PHE A 646 39.75 -77.27 50.00
C PHE A 646 40.15 -78.73 50.21
N ASN A 647 41.45 -78.98 50.37
CA ASN A 647 41.97 -80.33 50.55
C ASN A 647 41.64 -80.95 51.93
N GLN A 648 41.12 -80.16 52.88
CA GLN A 648 40.95 -80.57 54.28
C GLN A 648 39.49 -80.72 54.73
N HIS A 649 38.50 -80.23 53.98
CA HIS A 649 37.10 -80.18 54.44
C HIS A 649 36.10 -80.87 53.51
N SER A 650 35.16 -81.62 54.10
CA SER A 650 34.03 -82.26 53.41
C SER A 650 32.81 -81.35 53.21
N ASN A 651 32.84 -80.10 53.69
CA ASN A 651 31.75 -79.13 53.54
C ASN A 651 31.85 -78.37 52.21
N ARG A 652 31.23 -78.93 51.16
CA ARG A 652 31.21 -78.38 49.80
C ARG A 652 30.64 -76.96 49.73
N THR A 653 29.57 -76.69 50.49
CA THR A 653 28.80 -75.45 50.40
C THR A 653 29.57 -74.25 50.93
N GLY A 654 30.10 -74.34 52.15
CA GLY A 654 30.86 -73.22 52.74
C GLY A 654 32.16 -72.92 51.99
N LEU A 655 32.66 -73.91 51.24
CA LEU A 655 33.84 -73.71 50.42
C LEU A 655 33.50 -72.96 49.12
N TYR A 656 32.42 -73.32 48.43
CA TYR A 656 31.93 -72.58 47.26
C TYR A 656 31.68 -71.10 47.59
N GLU A 657 31.01 -70.81 48.71
CA GLU A 657 30.80 -69.43 49.20
C GLU A 657 32.11 -68.68 49.43
N ALA A 658 33.14 -69.33 49.96
CA ALA A 658 34.45 -68.72 50.17
C ALA A 658 35.16 -68.39 48.85
N TYR A 659 35.01 -69.24 47.82
CA TYR A 659 35.51 -68.97 46.48
C TYR A 659 34.74 -67.83 45.81
N GLU A 660 33.41 -67.82 45.89
CA GLU A 660 32.59 -66.72 45.38
C GLU A 660 32.90 -65.39 46.09
N ALA A 661 33.10 -65.40 47.40
CA ALA A 661 33.54 -64.21 48.14
C ALA A 661 34.94 -63.73 47.71
N PHE A 662 35.86 -64.66 47.41
CA PHE A 662 37.19 -64.32 46.90
C PHE A 662 37.13 -63.69 45.49
N PHE A 663 36.37 -64.30 44.56
CA PHE A 663 36.24 -63.80 43.18
C PHE A 663 35.32 -62.58 43.06
N GLY A 664 34.33 -62.45 43.95
CA GLY A 664 33.44 -61.29 44.04
C GLY A 664 34.09 -60.07 44.70
N ASN A 665 35.31 -60.19 45.25
CA ASN A 665 36.01 -59.06 45.83
C ASN A 665 36.58 -58.15 44.72
N ALA A 666 35.91 -57.01 44.51
CA ALA A 666 36.29 -56.02 43.50
C ALA A 666 37.74 -55.49 43.62
N ARG A 667 38.38 -55.60 44.80
CA ARG A 667 39.81 -55.29 44.98
C ARG A 667 40.70 -56.34 44.33
N VAL A 668 40.35 -57.61 44.49
CA VAL A 668 41.06 -58.75 43.88
C VAL A 668 40.94 -58.68 42.36
N GLU A 669 39.74 -58.41 41.84
CA GLU A 669 39.52 -58.29 40.39
C GLU A 669 40.35 -57.14 39.77
N ARG A 670 40.34 -55.94 40.38
CA ARG A 670 41.15 -54.80 39.93
C ARG A 670 42.64 -55.08 40.01
N LEU A 671 43.10 -55.75 41.07
CA LEU A 671 44.49 -56.17 41.20
C LEU A 671 44.85 -57.16 40.09
N LEU A 672 44.03 -58.18 39.84
CA LEU A 672 44.27 -59.16 38.77
C LEU A 672 44.28 -58.52 37.38
N GLN A 673 43.41 -57.54 37.11
CA GLN A 673 43.46 -56.78 35.84
C GLN A 673 44.75 -55.98 35.70
N ARG A 674 45.21 -55.28 36.76
CA ARG A 674 46.50 -54.57 36.76
C ARG A 674 47.68 -55.52 36.57
N LEU A 675 47.68 -56.67 37.24
CA LEU A 675 48.76 -57.66 37.16
C LEU A 675 48.78 -58.39 35.81
N LYS A 676 47.64 -58.57 35.13
CA LYS A 676 47.57 -59.19 33.79
C LYS A 676 48.34 -58.43 32.72
N SER A 677 48.48 -57.10 32.84
CA SER A 677 49.31 -56.32 31.90
C SER A 677 50.81 -56.41 32.21
N ARG A 678 51.18 -57.00 33.36
CA ARG A 678 52.55 -57.14 33.87
C ARG A 678 53.00 -58.62 33.98
N GLN A 679 52.64 -59.43 32.98
CA GLN A 679 52.91 -60.88 32.93
C GLN A 679 54.39 -61.28 33.00
N SER A 680 55.32 -60.35 32.81
CA SER A 680 56.77 -60.63 32.86
C SER A 680 57.31 -60.96 34.26
N MET A 681 56.51 -60.85 35.33
CA MET A 681 56.93 -61.18 36.69
C MET A 681 56.59 -62.64 37.04
N PRO A 682 57.57 -63.49 37.41
CA PRO A 682 57.33 -64.90 37.71
C PRO A 682 56.39 -65.13 38.92
N LEU A 683 56.32 -64.16 39.83
CA LEU A 683 55.37 -64.17 40.94
C LEU A 683 53.92 -64.00 40.46
N VAL A 684 53.70 -63.13 39.47
CA VAL A 684 52.39 -62.86 38.88
C VAL A 684 51.92 -64.06 38.07
N GLU A 685 52.82 -64.71 37.33
CA GLU A 685 52.50 -65.93 36.58
C GLU A 685 52.05 -67.06 37.52
N ASN A 686 52.75 -67.26 38.65
CA ASN A 686 52.36 -68.23 39.68
C ASN A 686 50.99 -67.91 40.30
N LEU A 687 50.76 -66.63 40.63
CA LEU A 687 49.47 -66.17 41.16
C LEU A 687 48.34 -66.39 40.16
N LEU A 688 48.50 -65.97 38.91
CA LEU A 688 47.49 -66.14 37.88
C LEU A 688 47.21 -67.62 37.61
N SER A 689 48.22 -68.48 37.61
CA SER A 689 48.06 -69.93 37.50
C SER A 689 47.21 -70.49 38.65
N LYS A 690 47.49 -70.08 39.90
CA LYS A 690 46.72 -70.53 41.07
C LYS A 690 45.30 -70.00 41.07
N VAL A 691 45.09 -68.72 40.76
CA VAL A 691 43.75 -68.14 40.65
C VAL A 691 42.96 -68.83 39.54
N SER A 692 43.60 -69.19 38.42
CA SER A 692 42.95 -69.97 37.36
C SER A 692 42.55 -71.37 37.82
N ALA A 693 43.44 -72.06 38.55
CA ALA A 693 43.12 -73.36 39.14
C ALA A 693 41.97 -73.26 40.16
N MET A 694 41.98 -72.19 40.97
CA MET A 694 40.92 -71.88 41.93
C MET A 694 39.57 -71.62 41.25
N ALA A 695 39.54 -70.90 40.12
CA ALA A 695 38.32 -70.67 39.36
C ALA A 695 37.73 -72.00 38.85
N VAL A 696 38.57 -72.89 38.32
CA VAL A 696 38.14 -74.23 37.90
C VAL A 696 37.59 -75.03 39.09
N GLN A 697 38.24 -74.98 40.26
CA GLN A 697 37.76 -75.66 41.47
C GLN A 697 36.40 -75.11 41.92
N ARG A 698 36.22 -73.79 41.91
CA ARG A 698 34.94 -73.15 42.21
C ARG A 698 33.85 -73.63 41.26
N ASP A 699 34.12 -73.65 39.96
CA ASP A 699 33.14 -74.06 38.94
C ASP A 699 32.72 -75.54 39.12
N ILE A 700 33.64 -76.41 39.54
CA ILE A 700 33.33 -77.80 39.92
C ILE A 700 32.42 -77.84 41.17
N LEU A 701 32.60 -76.91 42.12
CA LEU A 701 31.85 -76.89 43.36
C LEU A 701 30.47 -76.24 43.23
N ALA A 702 30.19 -75.56 42.11
CA ALA A 702 28.94 -74.84 41.87
C ALA A 702 27.71 -75.77 41.94
N PRO A 703 26.60 -75.32 42.57
CA PRO A 703 25.36 -76.09 42.66
C PRO A 703 24.71 -76.28 41.27
N GLU A 704 24.41 -77.53 40.93
CA GLU A 704 23.93 -77.95 39.60
C GLU A 704 22.41 -77.83 39.45
N THR A 705 21.64 -77.74 40.56
CA THR A 705 20.18 -77.72 40.51
C THR A 705 19.57 -76.36 40.89
N SER A 706 18.44 -76.02 40.27
CA SER A 706 17.73 -74.74 40.46
C SER A 706 17.12 -74.55 41.85
N GLU A 707 16.84 -75.65 42.57
CA GLU A 707 16.38 -75.58 43.98
C GLU A 707 17.52 -75.19 44.92
N GLU A 708 18.76 -75.59 44.65
CA GLU A 708 19.93 -75.13 45.41
C GLU A 708 20.18 -73.64 45.19
N ARG A 709 19.95 -73.10 43.98
CA ARG A 709 20.18 -71.67 43.67
C ARG A 709 19.17 -70.70 44.30
N LEU A 710 17.98 -71.17 44.69
CA LEU A 710 16.99 -70.36 45.42
C LEU A 710 17.31 -70.21 46.91
N LEU A 711 18.15 -71.08 47.49
CA LEU A 711 18.70 -70.88 48.84
C LEU A 711 19.76 -69.75 48.89
N PHE A 712 20.29 -69.30 47.74
CA PHE A 712 21.40 -68.33 47.65
C PHE A 712 20.99 -66.88 47.29
N GLY A 713 19.69 -66.57 47.16
CA GLY A 713 19.15 -65.21 47.35
C GLY A 713 19.62 -64.04 46.44
N GLU A 714 19.57 -64.15 45.11
CA GLU A 714 19.83 -63.02 44.20
C GLU A 714 18.58 -62.46 43.49
N ALA A 715 18.46 -61.13 43.42
CA ALA A 715 17.44 -60.37 42.66
C ALA A 715 18.11 -59.32 41.74
N PRO A 716 17.52 -58.92 40.59
CA PRO A 716 18.24 -58.21 39.52
C PRO A 716 18.22 -56.66 39.65
N PRO A 717 19.29 -55.93 39.24
CA PRO A 717 19.35 -54.47 39.32
C PRO A 717 19.15 -53.74 37.97
N SER A 718 18.73 -52.48 38.06
CA SER A 718 18.77 -51.46 36.98
C SER A 718 19.53 -50.20 37.43
N SER A 719 20.25 -49.54 36.52
CA SER A 719 21.14 -48.38 36.76
C SER A 719 20.93 -47.20 35.76
N PRO A 720 21.49 -45.98 36.01
CA PRO A 720 20.90 -44.67 35.64
C PRO A 720 21.82 -43.59 34.96
N LEU A 721 21.21 -42.41 34.67
CA LEU A 721 21.66 -40.97 34.76
C LEU A 721 22.91 -40.35 34.01
N ALA A 722 22.63 -39.35 33.13
CA ALA A 722 23.16 -37.95 32.86
C ALA A 722 24.67 -37.55 33.03
N PRO A 723 25.17 -36.28 32.79
CA PRO A 723 24.76 -35.05 32.04
C PRO A 723 25.93 -34.29 31.28
N THR A 724 25.65 -33.05 30.81
CA THR A 724 26.46 -31.78 30.80
C THR A 724 27.06 -31.11 29.53
N ARG A 725 26.72 -29.80 29.44
CA ARG A 725 26.98 -28.66 28.52
C ARG A 725 28.45 -28.20 28.38
N PRO A 726 28.85 -27.50 27.28
CA PRO A 726 29.39 -26.13 27.45
C PRO A 726 29.18 -25.10 26.30
N GLU A 727 29.16 -23.81 26.70
CA GLU A 727 29.65 -22.54 26.08
C GLU A 727 29.38 -22.06 24.62
N PRO A 728 29.36 -20.72 24.38
CA PRO A 728 28.66 -20.10 23.25
C PRO A 728 29.51 -19.95 21.98
N VAL A 729 28.90 -20.32 20.85
CA VAL A 729 29.49 -20.29 19.50
C VAL A 729 29.21 -18.95 18.80
N LYS A 730 30.24 -18.42 18.14
CA LYS A 730 30.19 -17.34 17.14
C LYS A 730 29.23 -17.73 16.00
N THR A 731 28.09 -17.06 15.86
CA THR A 731 27.18 -17.25 14.72
C THR A 731 27.65 -16.46 13.50
N THR A 732 28.38 -17.15 12.63
CA THR A 732 28.50 -16.85 11.20
C THR A 732 27.20 -17.21 10.48
N GLY A 733 26.64 -16.29 9.69
CA GLY A 733 25.57 -16.58 8.73
C GLY A 733 24.26 -15.81 8.92
N GLY A 734 24.31 -14.48 9.04
CA GLY A 734 23.09 -13.67 9.01
C GLY A 734 22.43 -13.70 7.63
N ILE A 735 21.30 -14.40 7.51
CA ILE A 735 20.41 -14.29 6.35
C ILE A 735 19.95 -12.83 6.27
N THR A 736 20.29 -12.14 5.18
CA THR A 736 19.87 -10.76 4.95
C THR A 736 18.38 -10.77 4.60
N ILE A 737 17.50 -10.34 5.52
CA ILE A 737 16.04 -10.29 5.33
C ILE A 737 15.61 -9.14 4.38
N SER A 738 16.54 -8.23 4.05
CA SER A 738 16.35 -7.08 3.15
C SER A 738 15.63 -7.37 1.82
N PRO A 739 15.91 -8.48 1.08
CA PRO A 739 15.22 -8.78 -0.18
C PRO A 739 13.71 -9.05 -0.02
N TYR A 740 13.26 -9.49 1.16
CA TYR A 740 11.85 -9.76 1.43
C TYR A 740 11.07 -8.49 1.72
N LEU A 741 11.69 -7.52 2.42
CA LEU A 741 11.11 -6.20 2.64
C LEU A 741 10.87 -5.49 1.31
N GLN A 742 11.82 -5.62 0.37
CA GLN A 742 11.69 -5.08 -0.98
C GLN A 742 10.55 -5.75 -1.77
N ARG A 743 10.31 -7.06 -1.60
CA ARG A 743 9.17 -7.75 -2.22
C ARG A 743 7.81 -7.25 -1.69
N LEU A 744 7.72 -6.92 -0.40
CA LEU A 744 6.50 -6.35 0.20
C LEU A 744 6.22 -4.93 -0.30
N ASP A 745 7.26 -4.12 -0.50
CA ASP A 745 7.14 -2.78 -1.09
C ASP A 745 6.71 -2.86 -2.57
N ASN A 746 7.32 -3.78 -3.32
CA ASN A 746 6.93 -4.04 -4.71
C ASN A 746 5.47 -4.50 -4.82
N TYR A 747 5.00 -5.31 -3.86
CA TYR A 747 3.60 -5.71 -3.78
C TYR A 747 2.66 -4.51 -3.56
N LEU A 748 2.99 -3.59 -2.63
CA LEU A 748 2.20 -2.38 -2.42
C LEU A 748 2.16 -1.49 -3.67
N ALA A 749 3.30 -1.37 -4.36
CA ALA A 749 3.40 -0.62 -5.61
C ALA A 749 2.55 -1.25 -6.73
N GLU A 750 2.67 -2.55 -6.99
CA GLU A 750 1.91 -3.28 -8.03
C GLU A 750 0.39 -3.23 -7.74
N ARG A 751 0.01 -3.35 -6.45
CA ARG A 751 -1.40 -3.27 -6.03
C ARG A 751 -1.99 -1.87 -6.19
N SER A 752 -1.25 -0.83 -5.80
CA SER A 752 -1.69 0.56 -5.93
C SER A 752 -1.94 0.95 -7.38
N ARG A 753 -1.17 0.38 -8.33
CA ARG A 753 -1.37 0.55 -9.77
C ARG A 753 -2.58 -0.23 -10.27
N THR A 754 -2.75 -1.47 -9.84
CA THR A 754 -3.81 -2.36 -10.34
C THR A 754 -5.20 -1.99 -9.83
N TYR A 755 -5.33 -1.45 -8.61
CA TYR A 755 -6.62 -1.20 -7.94
C TYR A 755 -6.85 0.26 -7.55
N HIS A 756 -6.16 1.19 -8.21
CA HIS A 756 -6.22 2.62 -7.93
C HIS A 756 -7.65 3.18 -7.80
N VAL A 757 -8.58 2.74 -8.66
CA VAL A 757 -9.99 3.19 -8.63
C VAL A 757 -10.73 2.65 -7.41
N LYS A 758 -10.58 1.36 -7.08
CA LYS A 758 -11.22 0.74 -5.90
C LYS A 758 -10.66 1.30 -4.60
N ASP A 759 -9.36 1.57 -4.56
CA ASP A 759 -8.70 2.18 -3.40
C ASP A 759 -9.18 3.63 -3.20
N LYS A 760 -9.39 4.41 -4.26
CA LYS A 760 -10.00 5.75 -4.19
C LYS A 760 -11.44 5.73 -3.68
N ILE A 761 -12.25 4.80 -4.14
CA ILE A 761 -13.64 4.61 -3.64
C ILE A 761 -13.61 4.23 -2.16
N SER A 762 -12.71 3.33 -1.74
CA SER A 762 -12.58 2.94 -0.34
C SER A 762 -12.12 4.09 0.57
N GLN A 763 -11.20 4.94 0.09
CA GLN A 763 -10.77 6.15 0.79
C GLN A 763 -11.90 7.16 0.94
N TRP A 764 -12.72 7.32 -0.10
CA TRP A 764 -13.90 8.18 -0.05
C TRP A 764 -14.95 7.65 0.95
N THR A 765 -15.22 6.34 0.96
CA THR A 765 -16.11 5.74 1.98
C THR A 765 -15.55 5.88 3.41
N CYS A 766 -14.23 5.79 3.60
CA CYS A 766 -13.60 6.04 4.90
C CYS A 766 -13.73 7.50 5.35
N SER A 767 -13.70 8.46 4.43
CA SER A 767 -13.94 9.87 4.77
C SER A 767 -15.39 10.14 5.17
N LEU A 768 -16.35 9.40 4.59
CA LEU A 768 -17.78 9.49 4.95
C LEU A 768 -18.11 8.82 6.30
N PHE A 769 -17.35 7.79 6.69
CA PHE A 769 -17.56 7.02 7.92
C PHE A 769 -16.46 7.25 8.98
N ALA A 770 -15.70 8.34 8.90
CA ALA A 770 -14.55 8.61 9.78
C ALA A 770 -14.89 8.57 11.28
N CYS A 771 -16.14 8.91 11.65
CA CYS A 771 -16.65 8.87 13.02
C CYS A 771 -16.84 7.44 13.60
N THR A 772 -16.71 6.39 12.78
CA THR A 772 -16.91 4.98 13.18
C THR A 772 -15.60 4.17 13.28
N GLY A 773 -14.44 4.80 13.08
CA GLY A 773 -13.15 4.11 13.07
C GLY A 773 -12.91 3.18 11.87
N TYR A 774 -13.77 3.26 10.83
CA TYR A 774 -13.66 2.45 9.63
C TYR A 774 -12.43 2.84 8.78
N ARG A 775 -11.46 1.93 8.67
CA ARG A 775 -10.23 2.11 7.86
C ARG A 775 -10.31 1.46 6.50
N SER A 776 -9.72 2.12 5.50
CA SER A 776 -9.74 1.63 4.13
C SER A 776 -8.88 0.39 3.98
N ASP A 777 -9.24 -0.44 3.02
CA ASP A 777 -8.56 -1.69 2.74
C ASP A 777 -7.09 -1.48 2.33
N LYS A 778 -6.78 -0.30 1.78
CA LYS A 778 -5.43 0.17 1.46
C LYS A 778 -4.67 0.54 2.73
N GLU A 779 -5.25 1.38 3.59
CA GLU A 779 -4.63 1.79 4.86
C GLU A 779 -4.35 0.60 5.78
N ARG A 780 -5.26 -0.39 5.84
CA ARG A 780 -5.05 -1.62 6.62
C ARG A 780 -3.80 -2.37 6.16
N ARG A 781 -3.54 -2.47 4.86
CA ARG A 781 -2.37 -3.16 4.29
C ARG A 781 -1.09 -2.37 4.45
N THR A 782 -1.12 -1.07 4.20
CA THR A 782 0.04 -0.20 4.35
C THR A 782 0.49 -0.14 5.81
N ARG A 783 -0.45 -0.01 6.75
CA ARG A 783 -0.15 -0.01 8.18
C ARG A 783 0.37 -1.37 8.65
N TYR A 784 -0.27 -2.46 8.22
CA TYR A 784 0.22 -3.80 8.53
C TYR A 784 1.66 -4.04 8.05
N ILE A 785 2.00 -3.64 6.82
CA ILE A 785 3.36 -3.81 6.29
C ILE A 785 4.36 -2.91 7.03
N PHE A 786 3.94 -1.74 7.50
CA PHE A 786 4.75 -0.88 8.35
C PHE A 786 5.00 -1.52 9.73
N ASP A 787 3.96 -2.04 10.38
CA ASP A 787 4.06 -2.72 11.68
C ASP A 787 4.94 -3.98 11.55
N LEU A 788 4.76 -4.76 10.48
CA LEU A 788 5.58 -5.93 10.17
C LEU A 788 7.06 -5.57 9.96
N LYS A 789 7.35 -4.47 9.26
CA LYS A 789 8.73 -3.97 9.10
C LYS A 789 9.35 -3.61 10.44
N SER A 790 8.59 -2.97 11.32
CA SER A 790 9.05 -2.64 12.67
C SER A 790 9.38 -3.90 13.48
N GLU A 791 8.53 -4.93 13.44
CA GLU A 791 8.78 -6.21 14.13
C GLU A 791 9.98 -6.97 13.54
N ILE A 792 10.16 -6.93 12.22
CA ILE A 792 11.33 -7.51 11.54
C ILE A 792 12.61 -6.79 11.98
N ASP A 793 12.58 -5.46 12.07
CA ASP A 793 13.73 -4.65 12.51
C ASP A 793 14.05 -4.90 13.99
N LEU A 794 13.03 -5.09 14.85
CA LEU A 794 13.22 -5.46 16.25
C LEU A 794 13.86 -6.86 16.38
N TYR A 795 13.34 -7.84 15.63
CA TYR A 795 13.92 -9.19 15.62
C TYR A 795 15.34 -9.23 15.05
N GLN A 796 15.65 -8.44 14.02
CA GLN A 796 17.02 -8.34 13.48
C GLN A 796 18.00 -7.72 14.46
N LYS A 797 17.56 -6.72 15.23
CA LYS A 797 18.39 -6.07 16.25
C LYS A 797 18.62 -7.00 17.44
N GLU A 798 17.59 -7.72 17.87
CA GLU A 798 17.63 -8.59 19.04
C GLU A 798 16.83 -9.88 18.77
N PRO A 799 17.47 -10.97 18.29
CA PRO A 799 16.79 -12.22 17.93
C PRO A 799 16.45 -13.05 19.17
N THR A 800 15.67 -12.49 20.08
CA THR A 800 15.17 -13.17 21.29
C THR A 800 13.92 -14.01 20.97
N PRO A 801 13.62 -15.05 21.76
CA PRO A 801 12.38 -15.81 21.63
C PRO A 801 11.12 -14.93 21.69
N ILE A 802 11.17 -13.86 22.50
CA ILE A 802 10.07 -12.89 22.66
C ILE A 802 9.85 -12.11 21.36
N ASN A 803 10.91 -11.54 20.77
CA ASN A 803 10.82 -10.79 19.53
C ASN A 803 10.45 -11.69 18.33
N TYR A 804 10.92 -12.94 18.33
CA TYR A 804 10.51 -13.95 17.35
C TYR A 804 9.02 -14.29 17.47
N GLN A 805 8.51 -14.50 18.69
CA GLN A 805 7.08 -14.75 18.91
C GLN A 805 6.22 -13.54 18.51
N SER A 806 6.67 -12.31 18.82
CA SER A 806 6.00 -11.08 18.38
C SER A 806 5.93 -10.97 16.85
N LEU A 807 7.05 -11.24 16.17
CA LEU A 807 7.12 -11.25 14.71
C LEU A 807 6.24 -12.34 14.09
N ILE A 808 6.24 -13.55 14.64
CA ILE A 808 5.39 -14.66 14.18
C ILE A 808 3.91 -14.33 14.40
N ALA A 809 3.54 -13.72 15.54
CA ALA A 809 2.18 -13.29 15.81
C ALA A 809 1.73 -12.21 14.81
N CYS A 810 2.59 -11.24 14.49
CA CYS A 810 2.34 -10.23 13.46
C CYS A 810 2.15 -10.88 12.07
N LEU A 811 2.98 -11.86 11.71
CA LEU A 811 2.84 -12.61 10.46
C LEU A 811 1.53 -13.40 10.39
N ASP A 812 1.16 -14.10 11.46
CA ASP A 812 -0.07 -14.88 11.54
C ASP A 812 -1.32 -14.00 11.47
N GLN A 813 -1.28 -12.84 12.11
CA GLN A 813 -2.34 -11.84 12.02
C GLN A 813 -2.55 -11.40 10.55
N GLY A 814 -1.48 -11.17 9.79
CA GLY A 814 -1.58 -10.84 8.37
C GLY A 814 -2.11 -11.99 7.51
N ILE A 815 -1.64 -13.22 7.76
CA ILE A 815 -2.08 -14.42 7.05
C ILE A 815 -3.58 -14.69 7.26
N GLN A 816 -4.08 -14.44 8.47
CA GLN A 816 -5.50 -14.58 8.83
C GLN A 816 -6.36 -13.46 8.22
N HIS A 817 -5.90 -12.20 8.28
CA HIS A 817 -6.71 -11.07 7.83
C HIS A 817 -6.72 -10.83 6.32
N PHE A 818 -5.71 -11.30 5.58
CA PHE A 818 -5.63 -11.11 4.14
C PHE A 818 -5.97 -12.39 3.38
N SER A 819 -7.14 -12.42 2.73
CA SER A 819 -7.55 -13.54 1.89
C SER A 819 -6.71 -13.63 0.60
N PRO A 820 -6.33 -14.84 0.16
CA PRO A 820 -5.67 -15.05 -1.11
C PRO A 820 -6.65 -14.74 -2.25
N ARG A 821 -6.18 -13.99 -3.25
CA ARG A 821 -7.02 -13.48 -4.36
C ARG A 821 -7.27 -14.48 -5.48
N ALA A 822 -6.47 -15.54 -5.53
CA ALA A 822 -6.64 -16.66 -6.45
C ALA A 822 -6.72 -17.93 -5.60
N SER A 823 -7.60 -18.87 -5.98
CA SER A 823 -7.52 -20.25 -5.49
C SER A 823 -6.15 -20.84 -5.85
N ALA A 824 -5.64 -21.77 -5.04
CA ALA A 824 -4.31 -22.37 -5.21
C ALA A 824 -4.01 -22.67 -6.70
N GLY A 825 -3.12 -21.89 -7.31
CA GLY A 825 -2.94 -21.82 -8.77
C GLY A 825 -2.30 -20.49 -9.25
N LYS A 826 -2.35 -20.22 -10.56
CA LYS A 826 -1.69 -19.05 -11.19
C LYS A 826 -2.12 -17.74 -10.53
N GLY A 827 -1.15 -17.04 -9.92
CA GLY A 827 -1.35 -15.74 -9.27
C GLY A 827 -1.48 -15.79 -7.75
N TYR A 828 -1.57 -16.96 -7.12
CA TYR A 828 -1.56 -17.10 -5.65
C TYR A 828 -0.26 -16.56 -5.05
N GLU A 829 0.88 -16.83 -5.68
CA GLU A 829 2.22 -16.39 -5.27
C GLU A 829 2.38 -14.86 -5.22
N LYS A 830 1.55 -14.13 -5.97
CA LYS A 830 1.51 -12.66 -5.96
C LYS A 830 0.66 -12.07 -4.83
N SER A 831 -0.05 -12.91 -4.06
CA SER A 831 -0.86 -12.44 -2.94
C SER A 831 0.00 -12.08 -1.73
N LEU A 832 -0.43 -11.07 -0.95
CA LEU A 832 0.25 -10.73 0.31
C LEU A 832 0.35 -11.94 1.22
N ARG A 833 -0.72 -12.74 1.30
CA ARG A 833 -0.73 -13.97 2.10
C ARG A 833 0.39 -14.93 1.69
N ALA A 834 0.56 -15.22 0.40
CA ALA A 834 1.63 -16.09 -0.07
C ALA A 834 3.02 -15.51 0.24
N GLN A 835 3.19 -14.19 0.12
CA GLN A 835 4.44 -13.52 0.48
C GLN A 835 4.74 -13.60 1.99
N LEU A 836 3.72 -13.45 2.84
CA LEU A 836 3.83 -13.58 4.30
C LEU A 836 4.10 -15.03 4.73
N GLU A 837 3.43 -16.01 4.12
CA GLU A 837 3.68 -17.44 4.36
C GLU A 837 5.10 -17.83 3.93
N THR A 838 5.59 -17.28 2.81
CA THR A 838 6.97 -17.48 2.34
C THR A 838 7.97 -16.89 3.34
N LEU A 839 7.73 -15.66 3.80
CA LEU A 839 8.57 -14.99 4.80
C LEU A 839 8.58 -15.76 6.13
N LYS A 840 7.41 -16.22 6.61
CA LYS A 840 7.29 -17.02 7.84
C LYS A 840 8.07 -18.33 7.76
N ARG A 841 8.09 -19.02 6.61
CA ARG A 841 8.86 -20.26 6.42
C ARG A 841 10.38 -20.06 6.39
N GLN A 842 10.83 -18.84 6.08
CA GLN A 842 12.23 -18.52 5.87
C GLN A 842 12.89 -17.81 7.06
N LEU A 843 12.11 -17.49 8.11
CA LEU A 843 12.64 -16.93 9.34
C LEU A 843 13.35 -18.02 10.16
N PRO A 844 14.62 -17.83 10.54
CA PRO A 844 15.32 -18.77 11.40
C PRO A 844 14.67 -18.78 12.79
N VAL A 845 14.39 -19.96 13.34
CA VAL A 845 13.93 -20.08 14.73
C VAL A 845 15.14 -19.76 15.63
N PRO A 846 15.06 -18.76 16.53
CA PRO A 846 16.14 -18.51 17.46
C PRO A 846 16.34 -19.76 18.34
N ALA A 847 17.60 -20.20 18.47
CA ALA A 847 17.93 -21.34 19.33
C ALA A 847 17.55 -20.99 20.78
N ASP A 848 16.78 -21.87 21.42
CA ASP A 848 16.39 -21.71 22.81
C ASP A 848 17.66 -21.80 23.67
N PRO A 849 18.03 -20.75 24.44
CA PRO A 849 19.26 -20.75 25.22
C PRO A 849 19.29 -21.84 26.31
N ASP A 850 18.15 -22.49 26.59
CA ASP A 850 17.99 -23.56 27.58
C ASP A 850 17.91 -24.98 26.97
N LEU A 851 17.96 -25.13 25.64
CA LEU A 851 18.08 -26.45 24.98
C LEU A 851 19.56 -26.82 24.81
N ASP A 852 19.98 -27.88 25.52
CA ASP A 852 21.33 -28.44 25.46
C ASP A 852 21.68 -28.80 23.99
N PRO A 853 22.90 -28.48 23.49
CA PRO A 853 23.28 -28.69 22.09
C PRO A 853 23.23 -30.16 21.62
N ALA A 854 23.00 -31.11 22.53
CA ALA A 854 22.77 -32.52 22.23
C ALA A 854 21.40 -32.82 21.59
N ASP A 855 20.36 -31.99 21.81
CA ASP A 855 19.00 -32.24 21.29
C ASP A 855 18.75 -31.68 19.88
N LEU A 856 19.62 -30.78 19.39
CA LEU A 856 19.53 -30.19 18.03
C LEU A 856 19.96 -31.16 16.90
N ASN A 857 20.65 -32.25 17.23
CA ASN A 857 21.02 -33.30 16.26
C ASN A 857 19.96 -34.41 16.09
N ARG A 858 18.83 -34.36 16.81
CA ARG A 858 17.75 -35.36 16.68
C ARG A 858 16.48 -34.86 15.97
N SER A 859 16.31 -33.56 15.76
CA SER A 859 15.10 -33.00 15.13
C SER A 859 15.22 -32.66 13.64
N SER A 860 16.40 -32.80 13.03
CA SER A 860 16.64 -32.60 11.59
C SER A 860 16.37 -33.83 10.70
N LEU A 861 15.77 -34.89 11.26
CA LEU A 861 15.27 -36.07 10.52
C LEU A 861 13.79 -36.30 10.82
N LYS A 862 12.94 -35.43 10.28
CA LYS A 862 11.57 -35.72 9.85
C LYS A 862 11.09 -34.56 8.98
N GLY A 863 11.23 -34.75 7.67
CA GLY A 863 10.44 -34.03 6.67
C GLY A 863 9.01 -34.54 6.64
#